data_AF-A0A2G5VKZ9-F1
#
_entry.id   AF-A0A2G5VKZ9-F1
#
_cell.length_a   1.000
_cell.length_b   1.000
_cell.length_c   1.000
_cell.angle_alpha   90.00
_cell.angle_beta   90.00
_cell.angle_gamma   90.00
#
_symmetry.space_group_name_H-M   'P 1'
#
loop_
_entity.id
_entity.type
_entity.pdbx_description
1 polymer ?
#
loop_
_entity_poly.entity_id
_entity_poly.type
_entity_poly.pdbx_seq_one_letter_code
_entity_poly.pdbx_strand_id
1 'polypeptide(L)'
;MASDNFLPSMENILAVLSPTKLTYYGVNFATTLKFLANSEDTHASLDEIFSHSFTTSAWNMCVIPIEDSTSQILVQSIDCKLSLFQGDQCVFSLVPLRALQPGPIGYCQSTQTLFVANNGFLAAIKFSLMSSGSQKKINYDWSFNLGDTAIKMEVTEGMKPTTIILCRRHVSAFNSAGSVVWQIRLEAVGMAMCLYKSLQINNTQFNRLIVATADDTLLIFKDNQLIWNCNSQMSPVGLLVCSYNKSYENVITMMGSNGKIVIGYLGTEPSLYKVPDDKLIINYAERAEQFKALEQKIRETDIAGGAVKRKEGIQMKLSIGEMGKRTIEPNAASNAPYCNVVVDFSELHNVSKLHINILSECACPSNQVLLNVGSSQSTASLQIQFYVGSKKSPTSNKVTIAAHCVFSQISVTKTIELPFKTLFEETQVDRNAKYKVTIDTAGGVIALNKLFPEFESENPQAIGFSLHGSDKTISIFAANKSNRYRIQSEHVSLLQIAAKELVSRIQNEVKGMEIGGVIPFEYMRETLDDIQELEAKQKEDSKVIDCRMKEVRAIESLSLNSCKTGNMGNLQAMDALFDKSYRELLDAMDSYNILTTKIENEKATLNSLFQLAADLSRLSRVETILSGSFWTNTQQSLRDRLQWAVRTDRGKEMAMIEKLCEHSPKELPKIKEEEEEENVE
;
A
#
# COMPACT_ATOMS: atom_id res chain seq x y z
N MET A 1 14.40 43.84 -21.04
CA MET A 1 14.26 45.30 -21.27
C MET A 1 15.10 46.03 -20.24
N ALA A 2 15.63 47.19 -20.58
CA ALA A 2 16.37 48.05 -19.65
C ALA A 2 16.07 49.52 -19.98
N SER A 3 16.06 50.38 -18.97
CA SER A 3 15.86 51.82 -19.11
C SER A 3 17.03 52.52 -18.45
N ASP A 4 17.74 53.35 -19.20
CA ASP A 4 18.87 54.16 -18.73
C ASP A 4 19.17 55.27 -19.75
N ASN A 5 20.12 56.16 -19.43
CA ASN A 5 20.59 57.22 -20.31
C ASN A 5 21.57 56.68 -21.38
N PHE A 6 21.02 56.10 -22.44
CA PHE A 6 21.81 55.50 -23.54
C PHE A 6 22.29 56.51 -24.59
N LEU A 7 21.69 57.71 -24.65
CA LEU A 7 22.06 58.80 -25.58
C LEU A 7 22.20 60.11 -24.81
N PRO A 8 23.11 61.01 -25.21
CA PRO A 8 23.44 62.20 -24.43
C PRO A 8 22.36 63.30 -24.49
N SER A 9 21.43 63.23 -25.44
CA SER A 9 20.45 64.28 -25.73
C SER A 9 18.98 63.88 -25.53
N MET A 10 18.71 62.64 -25.12
CA MET A 10 17.35 62.12 -24.92
C MET A 10 17.21 61.46 -23.55
N GLU A 11 16.18 61.86 -22.81
CA GLU A 11 15.77 61.24 -21.56
C GLU A 11 14.67 60.20 -21.83
N ASN A 12 14.54 59.18 -20.97
CA ASN A 12 13.52 58.11 -21.08
C ASN A 12 13.64 57.20 -22.30
N ILE A 13 14.81 56.58 -22.48
CA ILE A 13 15.04 55.58 -23.53
C ILE A 13 14.81 54.17 -22.98
N LEU A 14 13.96 53.40 -23.65
CA LEU A 14 13.72 52.00 -23.37
C LEU A 14 14.50 51.12 -24.37
N ALA A 15 15.49 50.39 -23.87
CA ALA A 15 16.19 49.37 -24.63
C ALA A 15 15.45 48.02 -24.52
N VAL A 16 15.04 47.50 -25.68
CA VAL A 16 14.33 46.21 -25.79
C VAL A 16 15.22 45.23 -26.54
N LEU A 17 15.61 44.16 -25.83
CA LEU A 17 16.33 43.04 -26.41
C LEU A 17 15.32 42.01 -26.92
N SER A 18 15.33 41.78 -28.23
CA SER A 18 14.67 40.66 -28.89
C SER A 18 15.71 39.61 -29.31
N PRO A 19 15.31 38.38 -29.66
CA PRO A 19 16.26 37.35 -30.08
C PRO A 19 17.17 37.79 -31.24
N THR A 20 16.67 38.60 -32.17
CA THR A 20 17.39 38.99 -33.40
C THR A 20 17.80 40.45 -33.46
N LYS A 21 17.31 41.31 -32.55
CA LYS A 21 17.59 42.75 -32.55
C LYS A 21 17.64 43.35 -31.15
N LEU A 22 18.47 44.37 -30.95
CA LEU A 22 18.41 45.29 -29.83
C LEU A 22 17.87 46.63 -30.35
N THR A 23 16.69 47.02 -29.89
CA THR A 23 16.01 48.25 -30.34
C THR A 23 15.92 49.26 -29.21
N TYR A 24 16.20 50.52 -29.52
CA TYR A 24 16.06 51.65 -28.60
C TYR A 24 14.80 52.42 -28.96
N TYR A 25 13.89 52.53 -28.01
CA TYR A 25 12.64 53.29 -28.12
C TYR A 25 12.69 54.55 -27.28
N GLY A 26 12.29 55.69 -27.83
CA GLY A 26 11.98 56.88 -27.08
C GLY A 26 10.57 56.77 -26.51
N VAL A 27 10.42 56.92 -25.19
CA VAL A 27 9.12 56.88 -24.53
C VAL A 27 8.57 58.30 -24.42
N ASN A 28 7.59 58.62 -25.24
CA ASN A 28 6.96 59.93 -25.27
C ASN A 28 5.65 59.90 -24.48
N PHE A 29 5.65 60.59 -23.33
CA PHE A 29 4.44 60.81 -22.56
C PHE A 29 3.74 62.07 -23.08
N ALA A 30 2.59 61.92 -23.74
CA ALA A 30 1.82 63.05 -24.26
C ALA A 30 1.37 63.98 -23.12
N THR A 31 2.14 65.04 -22.86
CA THR A 31 1.87 65.99 -21.77
C THR A 31 1.15 67.26 -22.26
N THR A 32 0.85 67.36 -23.56
CA THR A 32 0.46 68.64 -24.22
C THR A 32 -1.00 68.69 -24.67
N LEU A 33 -1.94 68.04 -23.98
CA LEU A 33 -3.39 68.25 -24.21
C LEU A 33 -4.19 68.37 -22.90
N LYS A 34 -3.63 68.99 -21.86
CA LYS A 34 -4.36 69.25 -20.60
C LYS A 34 -5.42 70.35 -20.67
N PHE A 35 -5.62 71.03 -21.80
CA PHE A 35 -6.59 72.13 -21.90
C PHE A 35 -7.83 71.88 -22.78
N LEU A 36 -7.95 70.76 -23.49
CA LEU A 36 -9.08 70.58 -24.43
C LEU A 36 -9.75 69.19 -24.48
N ALA A 37 -9.37 68.20 -23.66
CA ALA A 37 -10.06 66.91 -23.67
C ALA A 37 -10.24 66.32 -22.27
N ASN A 38 -11.51 66.19 -21.85
CA ASN A 38 -11.93 65.23 -20.84
C ASN A 38 -11.84 63.82 -21.43
N SER A 39 -10.66 63.20 -21.38
CA SER A 39 -10.48 61.79 -21.71
C SER A 39 -9.38 61.19 -20.82
N GLU A 40 -9.70 60.07 -20.16
CA GLU A 40 -8.81 59.29 -19.28
C GLU A 40 -7.61 58.64 -20.00
N ASP A 41 -7.50 58.79 -21.32
CA ASP A 41 -6.47 58.16 -22.12
C ASP A 41 -5.21 59.02 -22.23
N THR A 42 -4.33 58.85 -21.25
CA THR A 42 -2.91 59.24 -21.39
C THR A 42 -2.20 58.18 -22.23
N HIS A 43 -2.23 58.31 -23.55
CA HIS A 43 -1.46 57.43 -24.43
C HIS A 43 0.04 57.78 -24.35
N ALA A 44 0.86 56.81 -23.94
CA ALA A 44 2.30 56.85 -24.16
C ALA A 44 2.62 56.29 -25.55
N SER A 45 3.36 57.03 -26.38
CA SER A 45 3.85 56.52 -27.66
C SER A 45 5.29 56.03 -27.54
N LEU A 46 5.60 54.95 -28.25
CA LEU A 46 6.94 54.36 -28.35
C LEU A 46 7.46 54.60 -29.76
N ASP A 47 8.44 55.49 -29.89
CA ASP A 47 9.05 55.80 -31.18
C ASP A 47 10.40 55.07 -31.29
N GLU A 48 10.57 54.24 -32.32
CA GLU A 48 11.85 53.56 -32.58
C GLU A 48 12.91 54.60 -33.00
N ILE A 49 13.99 54.70 -32.22
CA ILE A 49 15.11 55.60 -32.53
C ILE A 49 16.06 54.91 -33.51
N PHE A 50 16.57 53.74 -33.13
CA PHE A 50 17.39 52.88 -33.98
C PHE A 50 17.44 51.44 -33.42
N SER A 51 17.87 50.50 -34.25
CA SER A 51 18.03 49.10 -33.86
C SER A 51 19.32 48.46 -34.40
N HIS A 52 19.91 47.59 -33.58
CA HIS A 52 21.03 46.72 -33.94
C HIS A 52 20.51 45.33 -34.27
N SER A 53 20.95 44.75 -35.40
CA SER A 53 20.61 43.38 -35.76
C SER A 53 21.72 42.40 -35.38
N PHE A 54 21.32 41.19 -35.00
CA PHE A 54 22.24 40.11 -34.62
C PHE A 54 22.23 38.98 -35.63
N THR A 55 23.40 38.38 -35.87
CA THR A 55 23.54 37.15 -36.66
C THR A 55 23.21 35.90 -35.84
N THR A 56 23.51 35.93 -34.54
CA THR A 56 23.26 34.87 -33.56
C THR A 56 22.23 35.34 -32.55
N SER A 57 21.33 34.46 -32.12
CA SER A 57 20.27 34.83 -31.17
C SER A 57 20.84 35.37 -29.86
N ALA A 58 20.33 36.51 -29.40
CA ALA A 58 20.63 37.06 -28.09
C ALA A 58 19.97 36.23 -26.97
N TRP A 59 20.61 36.16 -25.81
CA TRP A 59 20.13 35.48 -24.60
C TRP A 59 19.74 36.47 -23.51
N ASN A 60 20.67 37.33 -23.09
CA ASN A 60 20.42 38.36 -22.08
C ASN A 60 21.25 39.62 -22.38
N MET A 61 21.03 40.68 -21.60
CA MET A 61 21.84 41.89 -21.63
C MET A 61 22.06 42.45 -20.23
N CYS A 62 23.13 43.22 -20.08
CA CYS A 62 23.49 43.96 -18.88
C CYS A 62 23.81 45.40 -19.26
N VAL A 63 23.33 46.36 -18.46
CA VAL A 63 23.66 47.78 -18.64
C VAL A 63 24.96 48.07 -17.88
N ILE A 64 25.87 48.77 -18.56
CA ILE A 64 27.16 49.19 -18.03
C ILE A 64 27.10 50.71 -17.86
N PRO A 65 26.89 51.20 -16.63
CA PRO A 65 26.96 52.63 -16.36
C PRO A 65 28.40 53.13 -16.50
N ILE A 66 28.56 54.33 -17.07
CA ILE A 66 29.84 55.02 -17.21
C ILE A 66 29.72 56.36 -16.49
N GLU A 67 30.70 56.67 -15.64
CA GLU A 67 30.76 57.98 -14.97
C GLU A 67 30.89 59.09 -16.02
N ASP A 68 30.03 60.10 -15.93
CA ASP A 68 29.98 61.28 -16.80
C ASP A 68 29.79 61.00 -18.31
N SER A 69 29.22 59.85 -18.70
CA SER A 69 28.90 59.51 -20.08
C SER A 69 27.61 58.69 -20.22
N THR A 70 27.22 58.38 -21.46
CA THR A 70 26.06 57.53 -21.74
C THR A 70 26.32 56.08 -21.37
N SER A 71 25.35 55.41 -20.75
CA SER A 71 25.43 53.99 -20.42
C SER A 71 25.58 53.13 -21.67
N GLN A 72 26.37 52.07 -21.57
CA GLN A 72 26.56 51.08 -22.63
C GLN A 72 25.72 49.82 -22.34
N ILE A 73 25.43 49.03 -23.39
CA ILE A 73 24.73 47.75 -23.24
C ILE A 73 25.64 46.61 -23.67
N LEU A 74 25.87 45.68 -22.75
CA LEU A 74 26.53 44.41 -23.04
C LEU A 74 25.48 43.34 -23.32
N VAL A 75 25.53 42.75 -24.51
CA VAL A 75 24.62 41.68 -24.93
C VAL A 75 25.38 40.36 -24.96
N GLN A 76 24.80 39.33 -24.34
CA GLN A 76 25.26 37.95 -24.46
C GLN A 76 24.37 37.19 -25.44
N SER A 77 24.97 36.49 -26.39
CA SER A 77 24.27 35.57 -27.30
C SER A 77 24.25 34.14 -26.77
N ILE A 78 23.47 33.28 -27.43
CA ILE A 78 23.29 31.88 -27.03
C ILE A 78 24.58 31.05 -27.12
N ASP A 79 25.50 31.40 -28.00
CA ASP A 79 26.85 30.83 -28.12
C ASP A 79 27.84 31.45 -27.13
N CYS A 80 27.35 32.16 -26.11
CA CYS A 80 28.11 32.80 -25.04
C CYS A 80 29.07 33.89 -25.53
N LYS A 81 28.81 34.49 -26.70
CA LYS A 81 29.56 35.64 -27.22
C LYS A 81 29.04 36.93 -26.60
N LEU A 82 29.94 37.80 -26.17
CA LEU A 82 29.66 39.09 -25.55
C LEU A 82 29.91 40.21 -26.54
N SER A 83 28.90 41.06 -26.77
CA SER A 83 28.99 42.21 -27.67
C SER A 83 28.60 43.48 -26.93
N LEU A 84 29.47 44.49 -26.97
CA LEU A 84 29.28 45.76 -26.28
C LEU A 84 28.79 46.83 -27.27
N PHE A 85 27.69 47.49 -26.94
CA PHE A 85 27.07 48.55 -27.74
C PHE A 85 27.12 49.88 -26.99
N GLN A 86 27.56 50.92 -27.68
CA GLN A 86 27.52 52.31 -27.22
C GLN A 86 26.73 53.11 -28.24
N GLY A 87 25.50 53.50 -27.90
CA GLY A 87 24.59 54.14 -28.84
C GLY A 87 24.39 53.30 -30.11
N ASP A 88 24.68 53.89 -31.27
CA ASP A 88 24.58 53.31 -32.60
C ASP A 88 25.82 52.51 -33.05
N GLN A 89 26.83 52.34 -32.18
CA GLN A 89 28.05 51.62 -32.52
C GLN A 89 28.26 50.36 -31.68
N CYS A 90 28.74 49.30 -32.33
CA CYS A 90 29.26 48.10 -31.66
C CYS A 90 30.75 48.30 -31.38
N VAL A 91 31.11 48.43 -30.10
CA VAL A 91 32.49 48.73 -29.66
C VAL A 91 33.39 47.51 -29.81
N PHE A 92 32.93 46.34 -29.35
CA PHE A 92 33.63 45.08 -29.57
C PHE A 92 32.67 43.89 -29.51
N SER A 93 33.15 42.75 -30.00
CA SER A 93 32.42 41.48 -29.96
C SER A 93 33.39 40.33 -29.77
N LEU A 94 33.35 39.69 -28.60
CA LEU A 94 34.36 38.73 -28.12
C LEU A 94 33.70 37.48 -27.52
N VAL A 95 34.34 36.33 -27.67
CA VAL A 95 33.92 35.08 -27.01
C VAL A 95 34.82 34.85 -25.79
N PRO A 96 34.34 35.09 -24.56
CA PRO A 96 35.16 34.90 -23.35
C PRO A 96 35.58 33.44 -23.14
N LEU A 97 34.73 32.44 -23.48
CA LEU A 97 35.06 31.01 -23.50
C LEU A 97 34.00 30.15 -24.20
N ARG A 98 34.38 28.93 -24.62
CA ARG A 98 33.44 27.91 -25.12
C ARG A 98 32.63 27.32 -23.96
N ALA A 99 31.62 28.04 -23.50
CA ALA A 99 30.57 27.48 -22.66
C ALA A 99 29.46 26.89 -23.54
N LEU A 100 28.85 25.80 -23.09
CA LEU A 100 27.77 25.14 -23.82
C LEU A 100 26.44 25.90 -23.66
N GLN A 101 26.23 26.53 -22.50
CA GLN A 101 25.00 27.24 -22.15
C GLN A 101 25.32 28.59 -21.49
N PRO A 102 24.64 29.68 -21.91
CA PRO A 102 24.78 30.98 -21.30
C PRO A 102 24.06 31.03 -19.94
N GLY A 103 24.56 31.82 -19.00
CA GLY A 103 23.84 32.14 -17.77
C GLY A 103 23.87 33.64 -17.47
N PRO A 104 23.46 34.06 -16.27
CA PRO A 104 23.32 35.47 -15.96
C PRO A 104 24.68 36.20 -15.93
N ILE A 105 24.66 37.45 -16.37
CA ILE A 105 25.81 38.37 -16.36
C ILE A 105 25.49 39.60 -15.53
N GLY A 106 26.52 40.19 -14.92
CA GLY A 106 26.38 41.40 -14.11
C GLY A 106 27.68 42.18 -14.08
N TYR A 107 27.59 43.51 -14.10
CA TYR A 107 28.74 44.40 -14.08
C TYR A 107 28.79 45.18 -12.77
N CYS A 108 29.98 45.27 -12.17
CA CYS A 108 30.25 46.07 -10.98
C CYS A 108 31.12 47.28 -11.36
N GLN A 109 30.56 48.49 -11.28
CA GLN A 109 31.20 49.76 -11.58
C GLN A 109 32.36 50.04 -10.61
N SER A 110 32.13 49.87 -9.31
CA SER A 110 33.12 50.17 -8.26
C SER A 110 34.42 49.37 -8.38
N THR A 111 34.35 48.15 -8.92
CA THR A 111 35.53 47.28 -9.14
C THR A 111 35.89 47.10 -10.62
N GLN A 112 35.14 47.74 -11.53
CA GLN A 112 35.23 47.58 -12.99
C GLN A 112 35.33 46.11 -13.43
N THR A 113 34.56 45.24 -12.77
CA THR A 113 34.61 43.78 -12.96
C THR A 113 33.28 43.30 -13.53
N LEU A 114 33.36 42.51 -14.60
CA LEU A 114 32.25 41.79 -15.20
C LEU A 114 32.20 40.37 -14.62
N PHE A 115 31.06 40.02 -14.04
CA PHE A 115 30.76 38.68 -13.57
C PHE A 115 29.94 37.92 -14.61
N VAL A 116 30.36 36.70 -14.92
CA VAL A 116 29.72 35.83 -15.90
C VAL A 116 29.50 34.45 -15.30
N ALA A 117 28.25 33.99 -15.23
CA ALA A 117 27.91 32.69 -14.68
C ALA A 117 27.52 31.68 -15.77
N ASN A 118 28.50 31.08 -16.46
CA ASN A 118 28.25 30.13 -17.55
C ASN A 118 28.52 28.68 -17.13
N ASN A 119 27.67 27.74 -17.57
CA ASN A 119 27.85 26.29 -17.38
C ASN A 119 28.13 25.85 -15.92
N GLY A 120 27.52 26.53 -14.94
CA GLY A 120 27.70 26.26 -13.51
C GLY A 120 28.98 26.85 -12.89
N PHE A 121 29.73 27.67 -13.62
CA PHE A 121 30.90 28.40 -13.12
C PHE A 121 30.62 29.90 -13.07
N LEU A 122 30.97 30.53 -11.96
CA LEU A 122 31.06 31.98 -11.84
C LEU A 122 32.48 32.41 -12.16
N ALA A 123 32.66 33.33 -13.10
CA ALA A 123 33.95 33.90 -13.44
C ALA A 123 33.93 35.42 -13.37
N ALA A 124 35.04 36.00 -12.91
CA ALA A 124 35.25 37.44 -12.86
C ALA A 124 36.26 37.87 -13.94
N ILE A 125 35.87 38.86 -14.75
CA ILE A 125 36.68 39.42 -15.83
C ILE A 125 36.85 40.92 -15.58
N LYS A 126 38.09 41.42 -15.57
CA LYS A 126 38.33 42.87 -15.54
C LYS A 126 37.92 43.51 -16.86
N PHE A 127 37.05 44.51 -16.80
CA PHE A 127 36.44 45.10 -17.99
C PHE A 127 37.45 45.80 -18.92
N SER A 128 38.51 46.38 -18.36
CA SER A 128 39.62 46.99 -19.12
C SER A 128 40.37 46.01 -20.04
N LEU A 129 40.40 44.72 -19.68
CA LEU A 129 41.02 43.68 -20.50
C LEU A 129 40.15 43.33 -21.72
N MET A 130 38.84 43.58 -21.66
CA MET A 130 37.91 43.34 -22.75
C MET A 130 37.87 44.53 -23.73
N SER A 131 37.84 45.76 -23.20
CA SER A 131 37.72 46.97 -24.01
C SER A 131 38.96 47.29 -24.86
N SER A 132 40.14 46.77 -24.49
CA SER A 132 41.40 46.99 -25.23
C SER A 132 41.51 46.19 -26.54
N GLY A 133 40.61 45.24 -26.81
CA GLY A 133 40.51 44.51 -28.09
C GLY A 133 41.74 43.68 -28.49
N SER A 134 42.77 43.58 -27.64
CA SER A 134 44.10 43.09 -28.03
C SER A 134 44.27 41.58 -27.86
N GLN A 135 43.34 40.88 -27.21
CA GLN A 135 43.48 39.45 -26.87
C GLN A 135 42.37 38.58 -27.47
N LYS A 136 42.77 37.52 -28.20
CA LYS A 136 41.88 36.47 -28.74
C LYS A 136 41.34 35.50 -27.66
N LYS A 137 41.89 35.55 -26.44
CA LYS A 137 41.47 34.74 -25.28
C LYS A 137 41.45 35.65 -24.05
N ILE A 138 40.35 35.64 -23.32
CA ILE A 138 40.19 36.41 -22.08
C ILE A 138 40.63 35.52 -20.91
N ASN A 139 41.55 36.02 -20.07
CA ASN A 139 41.91 35.37 -18.81
C ASN A 139 40.98 35.88 -17.69
N TYR A 140 40.49 34.96 -16.86
CA TYR A 140 39.73 35.30 -15.67
C TYR A 140 40.65 35.74 -14.54
N ASP A 141 40.18 36.71 -13.73
CA ASP A 141 40.85 37.07 -12.48
C ASP A 141 40.70 35.92 -11.46
N TRP A 142 39.51 35.31 -11.43
CA TRP A 142 39.21 34.08 -10.72
C TRP A 142 37.98 33.39 -11.29
N SER A 143 37.83 32.10 -10.98
CA SER A 143 36.64 31.30 -11.31
C SER A 143 36.24 30.41 -10.14
N PHE A 144 34.94 30.26 -9.91
CA PHE A 144 34.36 29.44 -8.84
C PHE A 144 33.33 28.47 -9.41
N ASN A 145 33.37 27.21 -8.96
CA ASN A 145 32.38 26.19 -9.34
C ASN A 145 31.16 26.26 -8.42
N LEU A 146 30.00 26.61 -8.96
CA LEU A 146 28.75 26.72 -8.21
C LEU A 146 28.14 25.34 -7.90
N GLY A 147 28.51 24.29 -8.65
CA GLY A 147 27.94 22.94 -8.52
C GLY A 147 26.46 22.83 -8.93
N ASP A 148 25.86 23.91 -9.42
CA ASP A 148 24.48 24.04 -9.86
C ASP A 148 24.37 25.14 -10.92
N THR A 149 23.25 25.21 -11.65
CA THR A 149 23.04 26.23 -12.69
C THR A 149 22.56 27.54 -12.08
N ALA A 150 23.22 28.65 -12.43
CA ALA A 150 22.82 29.99 -12.04
C ALA A 150 21.56 30.45 -12.82
N ILE A 151 20.58 30.95 -12.09
CA ILE A 151 19.31 31.45 -12.63
C ILE A 151 19.36 32.97 -12.77
N LYS A 152 19.74 33.66 -11.68
CA LYS A 152 19.78 35.12 -11.63
C LYS A 152 21.00 35.60 -10.84
N MET A 153 21.57 36.71 -11.29
CA MET A 153 22.68 37.40 -10.64
C MET A 153 22.24 38.83 -10.34
N GLU A 154 22.58 39.32 -9.16
CA GLU A 154 22.46 40.71 -8.77
C GLU A 154 23.83 41.20 -8.29
N VAL A 155 24.23 42.40 -8.73
CA VAL A 155 25.51 43.01 -8.39
C VAL A 155 25.26 44.19 -7.47
N THR A 156 26.06 44.29 -6.41
CA THR A 156 25.94 45.30 -5.36
C THR A 156 27.11 46.27 -5.45
N GLU A 157 26.82 47.54 -5.73
CA GLU A 157 27.84 48.57 -5.88
C GLU A 157 28.38 49.05 -4.52
N GLY A 158 29.71 49.09 -4.38
CA GLY A 158 30.39 49.66 -3.19
C GLY A 158 30.17 48.89 -1.87
N MET A 159 29.52 47.73 -1.90
CA MET A 159 29.16 46.94 -0.72
C MET A 159 29.81 45.53 -0.74
N LYS A 160 29.96 44.92 0.45
CA LYS A 160 30.24 43.49 0.59
C LYS A 160 28.93 42.79 1.00
N PRO A 161 28.59 41.62 0.42
CA PRO A 161 29.11 41.00 -0.81
C PRO A 161 29.01 41.91 -2.04
N THR A 162 29.82 41.66 -3.07
CA THR A 162 29.82 42.40 -4.35
C THR A 162 28.90 41.76 -5.39
N THR A 163 28.62 40.46 -5.25
CA THR A 163 27.80 39.71 -6.20
C THR A 163 26.99 38.67 -5.45
N ILE A 164 25.70 38.60 -5.74
CA ILE A 164 24.78 37.60 -5.19
C ILE A 164 24.21 36.80 -6.36
N ILE A 165 24.28 35.48 -6.26
CA ILE A 165 23.82 34.57 -7.32
C ILE A 165 22.80 33.60 -6.75
N LEU A 166 21.65 33.56 -7.40
CA LEU A 166 20.65 32.52 -7.23
C LEU A 166 20.99 31.36 -8.16
N CYS A 167 21.28 30.20 -7.59
CA CYS A 167 21.26 28.91 -8.28
C CYS A 167 19.94 28.18 -7.99
N ARG A 168 19.67 27.05 -8.67
CA ARG A 168 18.40 26.32 -8.50
C ARG A 168 18.14 25.94 -7.05
N ARG A 169 19.14 25.48 -6.30
CA ARG A 169 18.96 24.99 -4.91
C ARG A 169 19.71 25.77 -3.85
N HIS A 170 20.37 26.87 -4.20
CA HIS A 170 21.08 27.67 -3.22
C HIS A 170 21.31 29.11 -3.70
N VAL A 171 21.50 30.02 -2.76
CA VAL A 171 21.94 31.40 -3.01
C VAL A 171 23.35 31.54 -2.45
N SER A 172 24.28 32.01 -3.27
CA SER A 172 25.67 32.25 -2.87
C SER A 172 26.04 33.70 -3.09
N ALA A 173 26.67 34.30 -2.08
CA ALA A 173 27.18 35.65 -2.16
C ALA A 173 28.70 35.67 -2.14
N PHE A 174 29.29 36.44 -3.04
CA PHE A 174 30.73 36.50 -3.28
C PHE A 174 31.26 37.91 -3.03
N ASN A 175 32.53 37.99 -2.64
CA ASN A 175 33.27 39.25 -2.66
C ASN A 175 34.00 39.44 -4.00
N SER A 176 34.65 40.60 -4.16
CA SER A 176 35.42 40.92 -5.37
C SER A 176 36.58 39.95 -5.66
N ALA A 177 37.10 39.27 -4.63
CA ALA A 177 38.19 38.30 -4.75
C ALA A 177 37.74 36.87 -5.05
N GLY A 178 36.43 36.60 -5.12
CA GLY A 178 35.88 35.28 -5.44
C GLY A 178 35.74 34.32 -4.26
N SER A 179 35.92 34.80 -3.02
CA SER A 179 35.58 34.00 -1.84
C SER A 179 34.10 34.16 -1.48
N VAL A 180 33.47 33.05 -1.08
CA VAL A 180 32.09 33.03 -0.60
C VAL A 180 31.99 33.75 0.74
N VAL A 181 31.14 34.77 0.81
CA VAL A 181 30.85 35.52 2.04
C VAL A 181 29.82 34.76 2.88
N TRP A 182 28.75 34.31 2.23
CA TRP A 182 27.72 33.47 2.82
C TRP A 182 27.02 32.67 1.73
N GLN A 183 26.40 31.57 2.13
CA GLN A 183 25.64 30.69 1.25
C GLN A 183 24.39 30.18 1.98
N ILE A 184 23.25 30.21 1.30
CA ILE A 184 21.96 29.75 1.79
C ILE A 184 21.54 28.56 0.95
N ARG A 185 21.25 27.42 1.58
CA ARG A 185 20.65 26.27 0.89
C ARG A 185 19.13 26.41 0.91
N LEU A 186 18.51 26.33 -0.27
CA LEU A 186 17.07 26.36 -0.43
C LEU A 186 16.52 24.93 -0.39
N GLU A 187 15.37 24.74 0.25
CA GLU A 187 14.66 23.44 0.27
C GLU A 187 13.90 23.21 -1.04
N ALA A 188 13.32 24.28 -1.59
CA ALA A 188 12.64 24.31 -2.88
C ALA A 188 13.51 24.97 -3.97
N VAL A 189 13.13 24.78 -5.24
CA VAL A 189 13.84 25.37 -6.37
C VAL A 189 13.58 26.88 -6.40
N GLY A 190 14.63 27.70 -6.32
CA GLY A 190 14.52 29.14 -6.50
C GLY A 190 14.16 29.48 -7.94
N MET A 191 13.18 30.35 -8.16
CA MET A 191 12.67 30.73 -9.48
C MET A 191 13.08 32.15 -9.86
N ALA A 192 12.98 33.08 -8.92
CA ALA A 192 13.31 34.48 -9.14
C ALA A 192 13.94 35.07 -7.87
N MET A 193 14.76 36.10 -8.07
CA MET A 193 15.44 36.82 -7.00
C MET A 193 15.30 38.32 -7.24
N CYS A 194 15.13 39.11 -6.18
CA CYS A 194 15.19 40.55 -6.23
C CYS A 194 15.95 41.09 -5.03
N LEU A 195 16.94 41.94 -5.29
CA LEU A 195 17.61 42.70 -4.26
C LEU A 195 16.91 44.05 -4.12
N TYR A 196 16.56 44.45 -2.91
CA TYR A 196 15.95 45.76 -2.65
C TYR A 196 16.71 46.54 -1.58
N LYS A 197 16.54 47.87 -1.64
CA LYS A 197 17.46 48.87 -1.08
C LYS A 197 17.88 48.57 0.36
N SER A 198 19.19 48.51 0.57
CA SER A 198 19.81 48.46 1.90
C SER A 198 19.55 49.79 2.62
N LEU A 199 18.71 49.79 3.64
CA LEU A 199 18.58 50.92 4.54
C LEU A 199 19.72 50.86 5.55
N GLN A 200 20.48 51.95 5.71
CA GLN A 200 21.36 52.12 6.85
C GLN A 200 20.50 52.19 8.11
N ILE A 201 20.52 51.13 8.91
CA ILE A 201 19.93 51.11 10.24
C ILE A 201 21.09 50.97 11.22
N ASN A 202 21.25 51.95 12.12
CA ASN A 202 22.29 51.95 13.16
C ASN A 202 23.73 51.80 12.63
N ASN A 203 24.12 52.52 11.56
CA ASN A 203 25.45 52.46 10.93
C ASN A 203 25.86 51.09 10.37
N THR A 204 24.97 50.09 10.41
CA THR A 204 25.17 48.76 9.81
C THR A 204 24.29 48.62 8.58
N GLN A 205 24.91 48.33 7.43
CA GLN A 205 24.22 48.07 6.18
C GLN A 205 24.06 46.55 6.00
N PHE A 206 22.86 46.12 5.62
CA PHE A 206 22.54 44.71 5.36
C PHE A 206 21.85 44.58 4.01
N ASN A 207 22.09 43.49 3.28
CA ASN A 207 21.40 43.25 2.02
C ASN A 207 20.04 42.62 2.29
N ARG A 208 19.00 43.12 1.64
CA ARG A 208 17.66 42.52 1.74
C ARG A 208 17.31 41.86 0.43
N LEU A 209 17.08 40.56 0.51
CA LEU A 209 16.86 39.70 -0.64
C LEU A 209 15.46 39.12 -0.58
N ILE A 210 14.76 39.13 -1.71
CA ILE A 210 13.51 38.39 -1.88
C ILE A 210 13.81 37.25 -2.86
N VAL A 211 13.54 36.03 -2.45
CA VAL A 211 13.66 34.83 -3.27
C VAL A 211 12.29 34.21 -3.39
N ALA A 212 11.83 34.02 -4.62
CA ALA A 212 10.67 33.18 -4.87
C ALA A 212 11.11 31.77 -5.21
N THR A 213 10.33 30.80 -4.76
CA THR A 213 10.56 29.39 -4.98
C THR A 213 9.42 28.77 -5.79
N ALA A 214 9.64 27.55 -6.28
CA ALA A 214 8.70 26.82 -7.12
C ALA A 214 7.48 26.26 -6.36
N ASP A 215 7.48 26.33 -5.03
CA ASP A 215 6.37 25.94 -4.15
C ASP A 215 5.43 27.12 -3.82
N ASP A 216 5.48 28.17 -4.64
CA ASP A 216 4.70 29.40 -4.48
C ASP A 216 4.94 30.08 -3.12
N THR A 217 6.17 30.01 -2.60
CA THR A 217 6.59 30.77 -1.41
C THR A 217 7.57 31.89 -1.76
N LEU A 218 7.48 32.97 -0.97
CA LEU A 218 8.37 34.12 -0.99
C LEU A 218 9.15 34.18 0.30
N LEU A 219 10.46 34.07 0.16
CA LEU A 219 11.43 34.10 1.24
C LEU A 219 12.12 35.46 1.26
N ILE A 220 12.01 36.19 2.36
CA ILE A 220 12.63 37.50 2.55
C ILE A 220 13.79 37.34 3.52
N PHE A 221 15.00 37.54 3.01
CA PHE A 221 16.24 37.43 3.76
C PHE A 221 16.83 38.79 4.08
N LYS A 222 17.52 38.86 5.22
CA LYS A 222 18.52 39.86 5.55
C LYS A 222 19.88 39.17 5.60
N ASP A 223 20.69 39.42 4.58
CA ASP A 223 21.89 38.65 4.26
C ASP A 223 21.61 37.14 4.27
N ASN A 224 22.07 36.41 5.29
CA ASN A 224 21.86 34.96 5.43
C ASN A 224 20.69 34.58 6.37
N GLN A 225 20.00 35.55 6.98
CA GLN A 225 18.92 35.30 7.94
C GLN A 225 17.55 35.45 7.27
N LEU A 226 16.69 34.45 7.38
CA LEU A 226 15.30 34.54 6.94
C LEU A 226 14.51 35.40 7.92
N ILE A 227 13.94 36.51 7.44
CA ILE A 227 13.12 37.42 8.25
C ILE A 227 11.63 37.11 8.08
N TRP A 228 11.21 36.81 6.87
CA TRP A 228 9.80 36.60 6.55
C TRP A 228 9.62 35.50 5.52
N ASN A 229 8.53 34.76 5.65
CA ASN A 229 8.07 33.78 4.66
C ASN A 229 6.57 34.01 4.45
N CYS A 230 6.14 34.12 3.19
CA CYS A 230 4.73 34.17 2.83
C CYS A 230 4.45 33.37 1.56
N ASN A 231 3.19 32.95 1.38
CA ASN A 231 2.74 32.30 0.16
C ASN A 231 2.44 33.38 -0.91
N SER A 232 3.04 33.28 -2.09
CA SER A 232 2.82 34.21 -3.21
C SER A 232 1.52 33.95 -3.98
N GLN A 233 0.81 32.86 -3.70
CA GLN A 233 -0.39 32.37 -4.42
C GLN A 233 -0.16 32.09 -5.92
N MET A 234 1.10 32.16 -6.34
CA MET A 234 1.59 31.92 -7.69
C MET A 234 3.11 31.69 -7.67
N SER A 235 3.67 31.14 -8.74
CA SER A 235 5.11 30.97 -8.93
C SER A 235 5.66 32.10 -9.80
N PRO A 236 6.27 33.14 -9.21
CA PRO A 236 6.73 34.28 -10.00
C PRO A 236 8.03 33.96 -10.73
N VAL A 237 8.07 34.29 -12.01
CA VAL A 237 9.24 34.22 -12.88
C VAL A 237 10.03 35.54 -12.82
N GLY A 238 9.35 36.64 -12.52
CA GLY A 238 9.95 37.96 -12.32
C GLY A 238 9.53 38.56 -10.98
N LEU A 239 10.50 39.15 -10.28
CA LEU A 239 10.31 39.87 -9.03
C LEU A 239 10.98 41.24 -9.11
N LEU A 240 10.24 42.27 -8.74
CA LEU A 240 10.74 43.64 -8.57
C LEU A 240 10.10 44.27 -7.34
N VAL A 241 10.81 45.19 -6.70
CA VAL A 241 10.26 46.07 -5.67
C VAL A 241 10.11 47.45 -6.29
N CYS A 242 8.87 47.88 -6.47
CA CYS A 242 8.52 49.09 -7.20
C CYS A 242 7.84 50.11 -6.28
N SER A 243 8.02 51.40 -6.59
CA SER A 243 7.26 52.49 -5.97
C SER A 243 6.43 53.15 -7.05
N TYR A 244 5.11 53.01 -6.96
CA TYR A 244 4.20 53.52 -7.99
C TYR A 244 3.80 54.96 -7.68
N ASN A 245 3.38 55.23 -6.45
CA ASN A 245 2.89 56.52 -5.98
C ASN A 245 3.46 56.82 -4.58
N LYS A 246 3.36 58.05 -4.09
CA LYS A 246 3.76 58.44 -2.71
C LYS A 246 3.11 57.59 -1.60
N SER A 247 1.93 57.01 -1.86
CA SER A 247 1.23 56.15 -0.90
C SER A 247 1.64 54.67 -0.98
N TYR A 248 2.18 54.24 -2.12
CA TYR A 248 2.53 52.85 -2.40
C TYR A 248 4.02 52.79 -2.78
N GLU A 249 4.86 52.97 -1.77
CA GLU A 249 6.30 52.83 -1.87
C GLU A 249 6.73 51.42 -1.48
N ASN A 250 7.73 50.89 -2.19
CA ASN A 250 8.35 49.58 -1.91
C ASN A 250 7.37 48.39 -1.93
N VAL A 251 6.51 48.32 -2.94
CA VAL A 251 5.55 47.23 -3.13
C VAL A 251 6.19 46.10 -3.95
N ILE A 252 5.89 44.84 -3.61
CA ILE A 252 6.41 43.68 -4.30
C ILE A 252 5.56 43.44 -5.56
N THR A 253 6.18 43.57 -6.72
CA THR A 253 5.56 43.28 -8.01
C THR A 253 6.07 41.94 -8.51
N MET A 254 5.12 41.03 -8.72
CA MET A 254 5.34 39.65 -9.12
C MET A 254 4.76 39.41 -10.51
N MET A 255 5.48 38.68 -11.35
CA MET A 255 5.02 38.29 -12.68
C MET A 255 5.10 36.78 -12.84
N GLY A 256 3.99 36.15 -13.20
CA GLY A 256 3.89 34.71 -13.46
C GLY A 256 4.23 34.33 -14.89
N SER A 257 4.47 33.04 -15.12
CA SER A 257 4.70 32.47 -16.46
C SER A 257 3.49 32.60 -17.39
N ASN A 258 2.29 32.71 -16.84
CA ASN A 258 1.03 32.92 -17.58
C ASN A 258 0.75 34.39 -17.93
N GLY A 259 1.67 35.31 -17.63
CA GLY A 259 1.50 36.75 -17.86
C GLY A 259 0.64 37.47 -16.81
N LYS A 260 0.19 36.79 -15.75
CA LYS A 260 -0.46 37.47 -14.62
C LYS A 260 0.56 38.30 -13.86
N ILE A 261 0.23 39.56 -13.60
CA ILE A 261 1.01 40.46 -12.76
C ILE A 261 0.22 40.68 -11.47
N VAL A 262 0.87 40.44 -10.33
CA VAL A 262 0.30 40.63 -9.00
C VAL A 262 1.17 41.65 -8.27
N ILE A 263 0.52 42.70 -7.78
CA ILE A 263 1.15 43.73 -6.95
C ILE A 263 0.67 43.48 -5.52
N GLY A 264 1.60 43.17 -4.62
CA GLY A 264 1.30 42.76 -3.26
C GLY A 264 2.16 43.47 -2.23
N TYR A 265 1.57 43.71 -1.06
CA TYR A 265 2.28 44.12 0.14
C TYR A 265 2.27 42.96 1.14
N LEU A 266 3.16 42.99 2.14
CA LEU A 266 3.22 41.97 3.16
C LEU A 266 2.09 42.20 4.17
N GLY A 267 1.18 41.23 4.30
CA GLY A 267 0.17 41.23 5.35
C GLY A 267 0.83 41.05 6.71
N THR A 268 0.73 42.06 7.58
CA THR A 268 1.24 42.01 8.96
C THR A 268 0.18 41.57 9.97
N GLU A 269 -1.08 41.46 9.54
CA GLU A 269 -2.17 40.98 10.39
C GLU A 269 -2.21 39.46 10.35
N PRO A 270 -2.03 38.76 11.50
CA PRO A 270 -2.24 37.33 11.53
C PRO A 270 -3.72 37.06 11.23
N SER A 271 -4.00 36.17 10.28
CA SER A 271 -5.34 35.58 10.15
C SER A 271 -5.57 34.70 11.37
N LEU A 272 -5.94 35.32 12.50
CA LEU A 272 -6.47 34.59 13.64
C LEU A 272 -7.63 33.76 13.11
N TYR A 273 -7.60 32.46 13.35
CA TYR A 273 -8.70 31.56 13.04
C TYR A 273 -9.90 32.01 13.87
N LYS A 274 -10.66 32.97 13.36
CA LYS A 274 -12.00 33.26 13.81
C LYS A 274 -12.85 32.29 13.05
N VAL A 275 -13.50 31.39 13.78
CA VAL A 275 -14.64 30.65 13.23
C VAL A 275 -15.50 31.70 12.54
N PRO A 276 -15.79 31.57 11.24
CA PRO A 276 -16.66 32.53 10.58
C PRO A 276 -17.90 32.66 11.45
N ASP A 277 -18.30 33.89 11.80
CA ASP A 277 -19.65 34.16 12.33
C ASP A 277 -20.65 33.98 11.18
N ASP A 278 -20.60 32.80 10.55
CA ASP A 278 -21.62 32.34 9.64
C ASP A 278 -22.84 32.17 10.51
N LYS A 279 -23.79 33.10 10.32
CA LYS A 279 -25.21 32.81 10.48
C LYS A 279 -25.59 31.75 9.44
N LEU A 280 -24.98 30.56 9.51
CA LEU A 280 -25.51 29.35 8.92
C LEU A 280 -26.88 29.19 9.57
N ILE A 281 -27.92 29.52 8.82
CA ILE A 281 -29.29 29.23 9.18
C ILE A 281 -29.39 27.71 9.12
N ILE A 282 -28.93 27.04 10.17
CA ILE A 282 -29.13 25.62 10.37
C ILE A 282 -30.64 25.47 10.56
N ASN A 283 -31.29 24.79 9.62
CA ASN A 283 -32.71 24.47 9.73
C ASN A 283 -32.90 23.44 10.86
N TYR A 284 -33.03 23.93 12.10
CA TYR A 284 -33.23 23.09 13.28
C TYR A 284 -34.48 22.22 13.17
N ALA A 285 -35.49 22.63 12.38
CA ALA A 285 -36.69 21.83 12.17
C ALA A 285 -36.39 20.56 11.36
N GLU A 286 -35.68 20.69 10.25
CA GLU A 286 -35.31 19.55 9.40
C GLU A 286 -34.32 18.60 10.11
N ARG A 287 -33.35 19.16 10.85
CA ARG A 287 -32.45 18.35 11.69
C ARG A 287 -33.16 17.64 12.83
N ALA A 288 -34.15 18.28 13.47
CA ALA A 288 -34.94 17.65 14.52
C ALA A 288 -35.84 16.53 13.97
N GLU A 289 -36.35 16.68 12.75
CA GLU A 289 -37.11 15.64 12.06
C GLU A 289 -36.23 14.45 11.68
N GLN A 290 -35.03 14.69 11.13
CA GLN A 290 -34.05 13.64 10.87
C GLN A 290 -33.60 12.93 12.16
N PHE A 291 -33.37 13.69 13.24
CA PHE A 291 -33.01 13.14 14.54
C PHE A 291 -34.12 12.25 15.09
N LYS A 292 -35.38 12.69 15.05
CA LYS A 292 -36.54 11.86 15.44
C LYS A 292 -36.67 10.60 14.59
N ALA A 293 -36.46 10.70 13.28
CA ALA A 293 -36.51 9.55 12.38
C ALA A 293 -35.40 8.52 12.70
N LEU A 294 -34.20 8.98 13.04
CA LEU A 294 -33.08 8.13 13.48
C LEU A 294 -33.33 7.53 14.86
N GLU A 295 -33.80 8.31 15.82
CA GLU A 295 -34.14 7.87 17.18
C GLU A 295 -35.27 6.83 17.15
N GLN A 296 -36.26 7.03 16.28
CA GLN A 296 -37.30 6.04 16.03
C GLN A 296 -36.72 4.73 15.46
N LYS A 297 -35.82 4.79 14.48
CA LYS A 297 -35.13 3.59 13.97
C LYS A 297 -34.35 2.85 15.05
N ILE A 298 -33.64 3.57 15.91
CA ILE A 298 -32.88 3.00 17.05
C ILE A 298 -33.83 2.32 18.02
N ARG A 299 -34.93 3.00 18.38
CA ARG A 299 -35.94 2.46 19.31
C ARG A 299 -36.67 1.24 18.74
N GLU A 300 -36.95 1.23 17.43
CA GLU A 300 -37.50 0.07 16.73
C GLU A 300 -36.52 -1.13 16.74
N THR A 301 -35.21 -0.90 16.57
CA THR A 301 -34.19 -1.96 16.72
C THR A 301 -34.05 -2.49 18.14
N ASP A 302 -34.20 -1.63 19.15
CA ASP A 302 -34.10 -2.01 20.57
C ASP A 302 -35.34 -2.78 21.04
N ILE A 303 -36.55 -2.34 20.65
CA ILE A 303 -37.81 -3.03 20.99
C ILE A 303 -37.90 -4.40 20.29
N ALA A 304 -37.30 -4.54 19.10
CA ALA A 304 -37.17 -5.81 18.41
C ALA A 304 -36.14 -6.78 19.03
N GLY A 305 -35.51 -6.39 20.15
CA GLY A 305 -34.70 -7.26 20.99
C GLY A 305 -33.58 -7.99 20.25
N GLY A 306 -32.76 -7.28 19.45
CA GLY A 306 -31.58 -7.85 18.76
C GLY A 306 -31.86 -9.01 17.79
N ALA A 307 -33.12 -9.42 17.65
CA ALA A 307 -33.61 -10.54 16.86
C ALA A 307 -34.60 -10.01 15.82
N VAL A 308 -34.21 -8.96 15.10
CA VAL A 308 -34.73 -8.77 13.76
C VAL A 308 -34.25 -9.98 12.97
N LYS A 309 -35.11 -11.01 12.88
CA LYS A 309 -35.09 -11.90 11.71
C LYS A 309 -35.24 -10.95 10.52
N ARG A 310 -34.12 -10.54 9.93
CA ARG A 310 -34.11 -9.85 8.63
C ARG A 310 -34.82 -10.80 7.68
N LYS A 311 -36.12 -10.56 7.48
CA LYS A 311 -36.96 -11.26 6.50
C LYS A 311 -36.60 -10.87 5.06
N GLU A 312 -35.67 -9.94 4.90
CA GLU A 312 -35.04 -9.58 3.64
C GLU A 312 -33.58 -10.00 3.71
N GLY A 313 -33.33 -11.28 3.43
CA GLY A 313 -32.00 -11.86 3.48
C GLY A 313 -31.94 -13.04 2.53
N ILE A 314 -30.85 -13.11 1.77
CA ILE A 314 -30.58 -14.18 0.80
C ILE A 314 -30.94 -15.53 1.41
N GLN A 315 -31.83 -16.29 0.79
CA GLN A 315 -32.14 -17.64 1.22
C GLN A 315 -31.31 -18.61 0.38
N MET A 316 -30.49 -19.43 1.04
CA MET A 316 -29.72 -20.49 0.38
C MET A 316 -30.37 -21.83 0.66
N LYS A 317 -30.54 -22.71 -0.34
CA LYS A 317 -30.96 -24.10 -0.19
C LYS A 317 -29.92 -25.01 -0.85
N LEU A 318 -29.53 -26.05 -0.13
CA LEU A 318 -28.59 -27.06 -0.62
C LEU A 318 -29.38 -28.32 -0.94
N SER A 319 -29.14 -28.90 -2.12
CA SER A 319 -29.70 -30.20 -2.51
C SER A 319 -28.65 -31.06 -3.20
N ILE A 320 -28.80 -32.38 -3.06
CA ILE A 320 -27.93 -33.37 -3.69
C ILE A 320 -28.46 -33.61 -5.09
N GLY A 321 -27.65 -33.31 -6.10
CA GLY A 321 -27.92 -33.53 -7.51
C GLY A 321 -27.47 -34.90 -8.00
N GLU A 322 -27.37 -35.06 -9.31
CA GLU A 322 -26.97 -36.33 -9.94
C GLU A 322 -25.53 -36.74 -9.60
N MET A 323 -25.34 -38.05 -9.40
CA MET A 323 -24.03 -38.66 -9.20
C MET A 323 -23.45 -39.14 -10.54
N GLY A 324 -22.29 -38.62 -10.90
CA GLY A 324 -21.57 -39.07 -12.09
C GLY A 324 -20.61 -40.20 -11.81
N LYS A 325 -20.33 -41.02 -12.82
CA LYS A 325 -19.51 -42.24 -12.68
C LYS A 325 -18.00 -41.97 -12.53
N ARG A 326 -17.46 -40.91 -13.17
CA ARG A 326 -16.03 -40.57 -13.13
C ARG A 326 -15.79 -39.08 -13.34
N THR A 327 -14.85 -38.52 -12.58
CA THR A 327 -14.37 -37.14 -12.71
C THR A 327 -13.08 -37.08 -13.56
N ILE A 328 -12.88 -36.01 -14.35
CA ILE A 328 -11.68 -35.77 -15.18
C ILE A 328 -10.71 -34.78 -14.49
N GLU A 329 -11.08 -34.27 -13.32
CA GLU A 329 -10.30 -33.29 -12.56
C GLU A 329 -8.94 -33.84 -12.11
N PRO A 330 -7.84 -33.06 -12.21
CA PRO A 330 -6.48 -33.51 -11.91
C PRO A 330 -6.27 -33.84 -10.43
N ASN A 331 -7.10 -33.28 -9.54
CA ASN A 331 -7.04 -33.51 -8.11
C ASN A 331 -7.93 -34.68 -7.65
N ALA A 332 -8.67 -35.32 -8.55
CA ALA A 332 -9.53 -36.45 -8.21
C ALA A 332 -8.71 -37.74 -8.03
N ALA A 333 -9.14 -38.59 -7.10
CA ALA A 333 -8.60 -39.93 -6.98
C ALA A 333 -9.00 -40.79 -8.20
N SER A 334 -8.19 -41.81 -8.52
CA SER A 334 -8.38 -42.62 -9.74
C SER A 334 -9.79 -43.23 -9.79
N ASN A 335 -10.53 -42.95 -10.87
CA ASN A 335 -11.92 -43.39 -11.07
C ASN A 335 -12.93 -42.95 -10.00
N ALA A 336 -12.65 -41.92 -9.20
CA ALA A 336 -13.58 -41.44 -8.18
C ALA A 336 -14.89 -40.89 -8.83
N PRO A 337 -16.07 -41.27 -8.31
CA PRO A 337 -17.33 -40.64 -8.70
C PRO A 337 -17.38 -39.20 -8.19
N TYR A 338 -18.26 -38.40 -8.78
CA TYR A 338 -18.57 -37.06 -8.28
C TYR A 338 -20.03 -36.93 -7.88
N CYS A 339 -20.27 -36.09 -6.88
CA CYS A 339 -21.58 -35.66 -6.44
C CYS A 339 -21.77 -34.20 -6.80
N ASN A 340 -22.81 -33.89 -7.57
CA ASN A 340 -23.24 -32.51 -7.74
C ASN A 340 -24.01 -32.06 -6.50
N VAL A 341 -23.61 -30.96 -5.88
CA VAL A 341 -24.44 -30.25 -4.90
C VAL A 341 -25.01 -29.01 -5.60
N VAL A 342 -26.33 -28.95 -5.68
CA VAL A 342 -27.05 -27.81 -6.26
C VAL A 342 -27.32 -26.82 -5.13
N VAL A 343 -26.79 -25.61 -5.30
CA VAL A 343 -26.92 -24.48 -4.39
C VAL A 343 -27.91 -23.50 -5.03
N ASP A 344 -29.12 -23.47 -4.50
CA ASP A 344 -30.17 -22.54 -4.95
C ASP A 344 -30.24 -21.35 -4.01
N PHE A 345 -30.14 -20.16 -4.59
CA PHE A 345 -30.32 -18.89 -3.93
C PHE A 345 -31.67 -18.29 -4.32
N SER A 346 -32.46 -17.86 -3.34
CA SER A 346 -33.70 -17.11 -3.54
C SER A 346 -33.67 -15.79 -2.76
N GLU A 347 -34.54 -14.85 -3.15
CA GLU A 347 -34.63 -13.51 -2.53
C GLU A 347 -33.36 -12.66 -2.73
N LEU A 348 -32.72 -12.80 -3.89
CA LEU A 348 -31.56 -11.99 -4.30
C LEU A 348 -32.02 -10.60 -4.78
N HIS A 349 -32.23 -9.66 -3.86
CA HIS A 349 -32.57 -8.27 -4.19
C HIS A 349 -31.31 -7.38 -4.14
N ASN A 350 -31.04 -6.64 -5.22
CA ASN A 350 -29.89 -5.74 -5.35
C ASN A 350 -28.51 -6.40 -5.11
N VAL A 351 -28.39 -7.70 -5.40
CA VAL A 351 -27.12 -8.44 -5.32
C VAL A 351 -26.52 -8.51 -6.72
N SER A 352 -25.35 -7.91 -6.94
CA SER A 352 -24.63 -8.01 -8.21
C SER A 352 -23.60 -9.14 -8.21
N LYS A 353 -22.95 -9.35 -7.06
CA LYS A 353 -21.89 -10.35 -6.87
C LYS A 353 -22.07 -11.09 -5.55
N LEU A 354 -22.10 -12.40 -5.63
CA LEU A 354 -22.14 -13.29 -4.49
C LEU A 354 -20.80 -14.04 -4.40
N HIS A 355 -20.12 -13.90 -3.26
CA HIS A 355 -18.89 -14.64 -2.97
C HIS A 355 -19.25 -15.92 -2.22
N ILE A 356 -18.98 -17.08 -2.81
CA ILE A 356 -19.28 -18.38 -2.22
C ILE A 356 -17.96 -19.00 -1.76
N ASN A 357 -17.85 -19.26 -0.46
CA ASN A 357 -16.74 -19.97 0.16
C ASN A 357 -17.17 -21.38 0.54
N ILE A 358 -16.33 -22.35 0.21
CA ILE A 358 -16.62 -23.77 0.39
C ILE A 358 -15.59 -24.35 1.37
N LEU A 359 -16.10 -24.94 2.44
CA LEU A 359 -15.31 -25.67 3.42
C LEU A 359 -15.74 -27.15 3.37
N SER A 360 -14.85 -27.99 2.85
CA SER A 360 -15.07 -29.42 2.67
C SER A 360 -13.74 -30.17 2.76
N GLU A 361 -13.75 -31.37 3.34
CA GLU A 361 -12.60 -32.29 3.27
C GLU A 361 -12.58 -33.12 1.99
N CYS A 362 -13.73 -33.29 1.34
CA CYS A 362 -13.79 -33.78 -0.04
C CYS A 362 -13.29 -32.71 -0.99
N ALA A 363 -12.58 -33.12 -2.04
CA ALA A 363 -12.05 -32.23 -3.04
C ALA A 363 -13.17 -31.64 -3.90
N CYS A 364 -12.98 -30.39 -4.31
CA CYS A 364 -13.83 -29.68 -5.25
C CYS A 364 -12.95 -28.88 -6.23
N PRO A 365 -13.47 -28.49 -7.41
CA PRO A 365 -12.69 -27.75 -8.40
C PRO A 365 -12.15 -26.40 -7.89
N SER A 366 -12.88 -25.74 -6.98
CA SER A 366 -12.46 -24.48 -6.37
C SER A 366 -13.07 -24.30 -4.98
N ASN A 367 -12.27 -23.82 -4.02
CA ASN A 367 -12.72 -23.48 -2.67
C ASN A 367 -13.50 -22.16 -2.60
N GLN A 368 -13.41 -21.34 -3.66
CA GLN A 368 -14.12 -20.06 -3.77
C GLN A 368 -14.74 -19.89 -5.16
N VAL A 369 -15.99 -19.48 -5.22
CA VAL A 369 -16.71 -19.23 -6.47
C VAL A 369 -17.38 -17.87 -6.43
N LEU A 370 -17.21 -17.08 -7.50
CA LEU A 370 -17.91 -15.82 -7.68
C LEU A 370 -19.11 -16.04 -8.60
N LEU A 371 -20.31 -15.79 -8.09
CA LEU A 371 -21.54 -15.84 -8.89
C LEU A 371 -22.00 -14.40 -9.18
N ASN A 372 -22.02 -14.04 -10.46
CA ASN A 372 -22.59 -12.78 -10.91
C ASN A 372 -24.10 -12.97 -11.09
N VAL A 373 -24.89 -12.29 -10.27
CA VAL A 373 -26.36 -12.33 -10.35
C VAL A 373 -26.81 -11.17 -11.24
N GLY A 374 -27.56 -11.47 -12.31
CA GLY A 374 -28.12 -10.44 -13.17
C GLY A 374 -29.08 -9.54 -12.40
N SER A 375 -29.11 -8.24 -12.70
CA SER A 375 -29.93 -7.24 -11.99
C SER A 375 -31.44 -7.52 -11.98
N SER A 376 -31.92 -8.43 -12.84
CA SER A 376 -33.32 -8.85 -12.95
C SER A 376 -33.62 -10.26 -12.42
N GLN A 377 -32.62 -11.01 -11.94
CA GLN A 377 -32.81 -12.38 -11.46
C GLN A 377 -32.96 -12.41 -9.93
N SER A 378 -34.14 -12.81 -9.46
CA SER A 378 -34.44 -12.99 -8.02
C SER A 378 -33.97 -14.35 -7.47
N THR A 379 -33.56 -15.26 -8.36
CA THR A 379 -33.05 -16.59 -8.03
C THR A 379 -31.77 -16.88 -8.82
N ALA A 380 -30.84 -17.60 -8.21
CA ALA A 380 -29.63 -18.06 -8.87
C ALA A 380 -29.31 -19.47 -8.41
N SER A 381 -28.88 -20.33 -9.33
CA SER A 381 -28.55 -21.73 -9.05
C SER A 381 -27.11 -21.99 -9.46
N LEU A 382 -26.37 -22.71 -8.63
CA LEU A 382 -25.00 -23.13 -8.91
C LEU A 382 -24.85 -24.62 -8.61
N GLN A 383 -24.23 -25.37 -9.52
CA GLN A 383 -23.87 -26.76 -9.29
C GLN A 383 -22.38 -26.87 -8.99
N ILE A 384 -22.05 -27.51 -7.87
CA ILE A 384 -20.66 -27.69 -7.43
C ILE A 384 -20.40 -29.18 -7.31
N GLN A 385 -19.32 -29.64 -7.96
CA GLN A 385 -18.90 -31.03 -7.94
C GLN A 385 -18.00 -31.31 -6.72
N PHE A 386 -18.32 -32.37 -5.99
CA PHE A 386 -17.49 -32.89 -4.90
C PHE A 386 -17.07 -34.32 -5.21
N TYR A 387 -15.81 -34.66 -4.95
CA TYR A 387 -15.21 -35.97 -5.21
C TYR A 387 -14.09 -36.28 -4.20
N VAL A 388 -13.62 -37.52 -4.15
CA VAL A 388 -12.48 -37.92 -3.32
C VAL A 388 -11.19 -37.40 -3.94
N GLY A 389 -10.37 -36.69 -3.15
CA GLY A 389 -9.11 -36.12 -3.60
C GLY A 389 -7.95 -37.12 -3.61
N SER A 390 -6.97 -36.93 -4.50
CA SER A 390 -5.78 -37.81 -4.61
C SER A 390 -4.72 -37.59 -3.52
N LYS A 391 -4.64 -36.38 -2.96
CA LYS A 391 -3.57 -35.99 -2.00
C LYS A 391 -3.94 -36.21 -0.53
N LYS A 392 -5.20 -35.98 -0.16
CA LYS A 392 -5.69 -36.03 1.22
C LYS A 392 -6.94 -36.90 1.27
N SER A 393 -6.92 -37.90 2.15
CA SER A 393 -8.11 -38.72 2.40
C SER A 393 -9.13 -37.92 3.22
N PRO A 394 -10.41 -37.90 2.81
CA PRO A 394 -11.45 -37.25 3.59
C PRO A 394 -11.68 -38.00 4.92
N THR A 395 -11.82 -37.26 6.01
CA THR A 395 -12.17 -37.77 7.34
C THR A 395 -13.61 -37.38 7.75
N SER A 396 -14.26 -36.53 6.96
CA SER A 396 -15.65 -36.11 7.10
C SER A 396 -16.35 -36.01 5.74
N ASN A 397 -17.63 -36.35 5.70
CA ASN A 397 -18.52 -36.17 4.54
C ASN A 397 -19.33 -34.86 4.59
N LYS A 398 -19.01 -33.96 5.53
CA LYS A 398 -19.69 -32.66 5.70
C LYS A 398 -19.12 -31.60 4.77
N VAL A 399 -20.01 -30.89 4.09
CA VAL A 399 -19.71 -29.75 3.23
C VAL A 399 -20.43 -28.53 3.77
N THR A 400 -19.67 -27.49 4.12
CA THR A 400 -20.21 -26.20 4.56
C THR A 400 -20.00 -25.16 3.46
N ILE A 401 -21.08 -24.53 3.02
CA ILE A 401 -21.07 -23.48 2.00
C ILE A 401 -21.51 -22.18 2.67
N ALA A 402 -20.68 -21.15 2.54
CA ALA A 402 -20.95 -19.81 3.04
C ALA A 402 -21.03 -18.84 1.85
N ALA A 403 -22.17 -18.18 1.70
CA ALA A 403 -22.41 -17.16 0.69
C ALA A 403 -22.39 -15.77 1.32
N HIS A 404 -21.53 -14.89 0.81
CA HIS A 404 -21.35 -13.53 1.27
C HIS A 404 -21.71 -12.53 0.17
N CYS A 405 -22.60 -11.59 0.48
CA CYS A 405 -22.89 -10.45 -0.38
C CYS A 405 -22.19 -9.19 0.14
N VAL A 406 -21.28 -8.64 -0.67
CA VAL A 406 -20.48 -7.45 -0.29
C VAL A 406 -21.34 -6.20 -0.14
N PHE A 407 -22.39 -6.06 -0.94
CA PHE A 407 -23.23 -4.85 -0.91
C PHE A 407 -24.20 -4.84 0.27
N SER A 408 -24.84 -5.98 0.58
CA SER A 408 -25.78 -6.07 1.69
C SER A 408 -25.12 -6.46 3.02
N GLN A 409 -23.83 -6.83 3.01
CA GLN A 409 -23.10 -7.35 4.18
C GLN A 409 -23.81 -8.54 4.84
N ILE A 410 -24.57 -9.31 4.06
CA ILE A 410 -25.29 -10.49 4.53
C ILE A 410 -24.45 -11.73 4.21
N SER A 411 -24.23 -12.55 5.23
CA SER A 411 -23.60 -13.87 5.12
C SER A 411 -24.59 -14.96 5.48
N VAL A 412 -24.70 -15.98 4.63
CA VAL A 412 -25.57 -17.13 4.84
C VAL A 412 -24.71 -18.38 4.79
N THR A 413 -24.79 -19.20 5.82
CA THR A 413 -24.03 -20.46 5.89
C THR A 413 -24.99 -21.63 6.01
N LYS A 414 -24.79 -22.67 5.20
CA LYS A 414 -25.48 -23.96 5.34
C LYS A 414 -24.50 -25.10 5.18
N THR A 415 -24.83 -26.21 5.84
CA THR A 415 -24.06 -27.45 5.79
C THR A 415 -24.93 -28.56 5.23
N ILE A 416 -24.36 -29.39 4.36
CA ILE A 416 -24.97 -30.60 3.81
C ILE A 416 -23.98 -31.76 3.94
N GLU A 417 -24.49 -32.98 4.02
CA GLU A 417 -23.67 -34.18 4.08
C GLU A 417 -23.72 -34.91 2.74
N LEU A 418 -22.56 -35.28 2.22
CA LEU A 418 -22.47 -36.00 0.95
C LEU A 418 -22.89 -37.48 1.15
N PRO A 419 -23.59 -38.08 0.16
CA PRO A 419 -23.97 -39.48 0.21
C PRO A 419 -22.76 -40.39 0.42
N PHE A 420 -22.91 -41.44 1.24
CA PHE A 420 -21.83 -42.38 1.55
C PHE A 420 -21.20 -43.02 0.28
N LYS A 421 -22.02 -43.30 -0.74
CA LYS A 421 -21.60 -43.82 -2.06
C LYS A 421 -20.71 -42.87 -2.87
N THR A 422 -20.59 -41.60 -2.49
CA THR A 422 -19.63 -40.66 -3.12
C THR A 422 -18.19 -40.94 -2.69
N LEU A 423 -18.02 -41.50 -1.49
CA LEU A 423 -16.72 -41.75 -0.88
C LEU A 423 -16.30 -43.20 -1.06
N PHE A 424 -17.24 -44.14 -0.96
CA PHE A 424 -16.94 -45.57 -0.86
C PHE A 424 -17.51 -46.41 -2.01
N GLU A 425 -16.78 -47.48 -2.36
CA GLU A 425 -17.26 -48.62 -3.15
C GLU A 425 -17.34 -49.90 -2.30
N GLU A 426 -18.16 -50.86 -2.71
CA GLU A 426 -18.25 -52.16 -2.04
C GLU A 426 -16.97 -52.97 -2.29
N THR A 427 -16.43 -53.56 -1.23
CA THR A 427 -15.25 -54.44 -1.29
C THR A 427 -15.38 -55.65 -0.36
N GLN A 428 -14.41 -56.56 -0.42
CA GLN A 428 -14.35 -57.69 0.50
C GLN A 428 -14.18 -57.23 1.95
N VAL A 429 -14.78 -58.00 2.86
CA VAL A 429 -14.75 -57.75 4.29
C VAL A 429 -13.42 -58.19 4.88
N ASP A 430 -12.78 -57.30 5.64
CA ASP A 430 -11.60 -57.61 6.45
C ASP A 430 -12.02 -57.98 7.88
N ARG A 431 -11.60 -59.16 8.34
CA ARG A 431 -11.93 -59.71 9.67
C ARG A 431 -10.88 -59.40 10.74
N ASN A 432 -9.66 -59.02 10.34
CA ASN A 432 -8.50 -58.94 11.22
C ASN A 432 -7.95 -57.53 11.40
N ALA A 433 -8.74 -56.50 11.10
CA ALA A 433 -8.22 -55.13 11.09
C ALA A 433 -7.79 -54.62 12.49
N LYS A 434 -6.78 -53.73 12.55
CA LYS A 434 -6.20 -53.19 13.79
C LYS A 434 -7.21 -52.42 14.65
N TYR A 435 -7.91 -51.44 14.09
CA TYR A 435 -8.76 -50.51 14.85
C TYR A 435 -10.23 -50.94 14.82
N LYS A 436 -10.89 -50.96 15.98
CA LYS A 436 -12.23 -51.52 16.15
C LYS A 436 -13.10 -50.63 17.02
N VAL A 437 -14.28 -50.28 16.52
CA VAL A 437 -15.30 -49.51 17.26
C VAL A 437 -16.56 -50.36 17.35
N THR A 438 -17.19 -50.39 18.52
CA THR A 438 -18.41 -51.17 18.76
C THR A 438 -19.54 -50.22 19.14
N ILE A 439 -20.68 -50.39 18.48
CA ILE A 439 -21.91 -49.64 18.67
C ILE A 439 -22.97 -50.61 19.18
N ASP A 440 -23.50 -50.32 20.34
CA ASP A 440 -24.48 -51.14 21.04
C ASP A 440 -25.88 -50.59 20.77
N THR A 441 -26.86 -51.47 20.55
CA THR A 441 -28.25 -51.06 20.29
C THR A 441 -29.21 -51.75 21.24
N ALA A 442 -30.17 -51.02 21.82
CA ALA A 442 -31.14 -51.58 22.77
C ALA A 442 -32.19 -52.51 22.11
N GLY A 443 -32.43 -52.33 20.81
CA GLY A 443 -33.30 -53.18 19.99
C GLY A 443 -32.54 -54.24 19.19
N GLY A 444 -33.29 -55.03 18.40
CA GLY A 444 -32.70 -56.05 17.52
C GLY A 444 -31.90 -55.45 16.37
N VAL A 445 -30.83 -56.17 15.96
CA VAL A 445 -29.95 -55.76 14.87
C VAL A 445 -30.69 -55.77 13.52
N ILE A 446 -30.64 -54.65 12.82
CA ILE A 446 -31.11 -54.51 11.44
C ILE A 446 -30.03 -55.05 10.49
N ALA A 447 -30.44 -55.85 9.51
CA ALA A 447 -29.54 -56.42 8.51
C ALA A 447 -28.85 -55.32 7.67
N LEU A 448 -27.55 -55.49 7.41
CA LEU A 448 -26.73 -54.45 6.75
C LEU A 448 -27.15 -54.19 5.31
N ASN A 449 -27.68 -55.19 4.60
CA ASN A 449 -28.22 -55.04 3.26
C ASN A 449 -29.46 -54.12 3.20
N LYS A 450 -30.23 -54.02 4.30
CA LYS A 450 -31.34 -53.06 4.42
C LYS A 450 -30.85 -51.67 4.76
N LEU A 451 -29.78 -51.56 5.55
CA LEU A 451 -29.18 -50.27 5.91
C LEU A 451 -28.40 -49.66 4.73
N PHE A 452 -27.78 -50.48 3.90
CA PHE A 452 -26.95 -50.05 2.76
C PHE A 452 -27.48 -50.62 1.42
N PRO A 453 -28.71 -50.27 1.01
CA PRO A 453 -29.32 -50.81 -0.20
C PRO A 453 -28.56 -50.43 -1.49
N GLU A 454 -27.81 -49.33 -1.47
CA GLU A 454 -27.11 -48.80 -2.65
C GLU A 454 -25.81 -49.54 -3.01
N PHE A 455 -25.40 -50.51 -2.18
CA PHE A 455 -24.19 -51.32 -2.35
C PHE A 455 -24.50 -52.79 -2.70
N GLU A 456 -25.76 -53.16 -2.98
CA GLU A 456 -26.16 -54.48 -3.51
C GLU A 456 -25.56 -55.72 -2.80
N SER A 457 -25.25 -55.63 -1.50
CA SER A 457 -24.57 -56.69 -0.78
C SER A 457 -25.46 -57.90 -0.50
N GLU A 458 -24.98 -59.11 -0.84
CA GLU A 458 -25.69 -60.37 -0.61
C GLU A 458 -25.69 -60.81 0.86
N ASN A 459 -24.74 -60.33 1.66
CA ASN A 459 -24.55 -60.78 3.05
C ASN A 459 -25.25 -59.85 4.06
N PRO A 460 -26.27 -60.34 4.81
CA PRO A 460 -26.99 -59.51 5.77
C PRO A 460 -26.18 -59.19 7.05
N GLN A 461 -25.07 -59.88 7.30
CA GLN A 461 -24.31 -59.79 8.56
C GLN A 461 -22.95 -59.07 8.45
N ALA A 462 -22.40 -58.90 7.25
CA ALA A 462 -21.12 -58.22 7.08
C ALA A 462 -21.05 -57.52 5.72
N ILE A 463 -20.53 -56.29 5.71
CA ILE A 463 -20.28 -55.51 4.49
C ILE A 463 -18.92 -54.83 4.58
N GLY A 464 -18.20 -54.76 3.46
CA GLY A 464 -16.90 -54.12 3.33
C GLY A 464 -16.99 -52.95 2.37
N PHE A 465 -16.27 -51.87 2.68
CA PHE A 465 -16.20 -50.66 1.88
C PHE A 465 -14.74 -50.27 1.66
N SER A 466 -14.40 -49.79 0.47
CA SER A 466 -13.11 -49.14 0.21
C SER A 466 -13.31 -47.70 -0.24
N LEU A 467 -12.40 -46.82 0.20
CA LEU A 467 -12.42 -45.41 -0.18
C LEU A 467 -11.92 -45.26 -1.62
N HIS A 468 -12.72 -44.65 -2.49
CA HIS A 468 -12.40 -44.53 -3.92
C HIS A 468 -11.01 -43.95 -4.18
N GLY A 469 -10.23 -44.66 -5.01
CA GLY A 469 -8.88 -44.28 -5.42
C GLY A 469 -7.82 -44.36 -4.31
N SER A 470 -8.08 -45.11 -3.24
CA SER A 470 -7.10 -45.49 -2.23
C SER A 470 -7.29 -46.94 -1.78
N ASP A 471 -6.26 -47.56 -1.22
CA ASP A 471 -6.34 -48.94 -0.68
C ASP A 471 -6.94 -49.00 0.73
N LYS A 472 -7.54 -47.90 1.22
CA LYS A 472 -8.08 -47.83 2.58
C LYS A 472 -9.45 -48.49 2.65
N THR A 473 -9.58 -49.53 3.46
CA THR A 473 -10.81 -50.32 3.61
C THR A 473 -11.41 -50.19 5.01
N ILE A 474 -12.73 -50.37 5.10
CA ILE A 474 -13.50 -50.39 6.34
C ILE A 474 -14.59 -51.47 6.26
N SER A 475 -14.76 -52.23 7.33
CA SER A 475 -15.68 -53.37 7.41
C SER A 475 -16.65 -53.20 8.56
N ILE A 476 -17.93 -53.49 8.31
CA ILE A 476 -19.00 -53.42 9.31
C ILE A 476 -19.59 -54.82 9.50
N PHE A 477 -19.67 -55.26 10.76
CA PHE A 477 -20.26 -56.53 11.17
C PHE A 477 -21.48 -56.31 12.05
N ALA A 478 -22.57 -57.01 11.74
CA ALA A 478 -23.81 -57.02 12.49
C ALA A 478 -23.90 -58.31 13.32
N ALA A 479 -23.80 -58.17 14.65
CA ALA A 479 -23.80 -59.30 15.58
C ALA A 479 -25.19 -59.49 16.22
N ASN A 480 -26.04 -60.28 15.55
CA ASN A 480 -27.44 -60.52 15.96
C ASN A 480 -27.59 -61.12 17.36
N LYS A 481 -26.61 -61.89 17.85
CA LYS A 481 -26.68 -62.52 19.18
C LYS A 481 -26.42 -61.55 20.33
N SER A 482 -25.67 -60.48 20.08
CA SER A 482 -25.27 -59.51 21.11
C SER A 482 -25.94 -58.15 20.95
N ASN A 483 -26.72 -57.94 19.88
CA ASN A 483 -27.31 -56.64 19.52
C ASN A 483 -26.26 -55.52 19.37
N ARG A 484 -25.18 -55.82 18.63
CA ARG A 484 -24.05 -54.90 18.43
C ARG A 484 -23.63 -54.82 16.98
N TYR A 485 -23.22 -53.63 16.56
CA TYR A 485 -22.48 -53.42 15.31
C TYR A 485 -21.01 -53.19 15.62
N ARG A 486 -20.13 -53.84 14.87
CA ARG A 486 -18.69 -53.69 15.00
C ARG A 486 -18.11 -53.16 13.70
N ILE A 487 -17.47 -51.99 13.79
CA ILE A 487 -16.79 -51.32 12.68
C ILE A 487 -15.29 -51.58 12.85
N GLN A 488 -14.61 -52.00 11.78
CA GLN A 488 -13.19 -52.34 11.80
C GLN A 488 -12.48 -51.73 10.59
N SER A 489 -11.28 -51.18 10.78
CA SER A 489 -10.44 -50.67 9.69
C SER A 489 -8.96 -50.70 10.09
N GLU A 490 -8.08 -50.80 9.09
CA GLU A 490 -6.63 -50.56 9.25
C GLU A 490 -6.32 -49.07 9.43
N HIS A 491 -7.26 -48.17 9.10
CA HIS A 491 -7.07 -46.73 9.17
C HIS A 491 -8.11 -46.05 10.07
N VAL A 492 -7.61 -45.32 11.08
CA VAL A 492 -8.44 -44.62 12.07
C VAL A 492 -9.34 -43.55 11.43
N SER A 493 -8.84 -42.86 10.40
CA SER A 493 -9.50 -41.73 9.75
C SER A 493 -10.88 -42.05 9.14
N LEU A 494 -11.17 -43.32 8.87
CA LEU A 494 -12.43 -43.77 8.25
C LEU A 494 -13.49 -44.19 9.26
N LEU A 495 -13.10 -44.50 10.51
CA LEU A 495 -14.01 -45.03 11.53
C LEU A 495 -15.16 -44.07 11.82
N GLN A 496 -14.85 -42.78 11.85
CA GLN A 496 -15.83 -41.75 12.16
C GLN A 496 -16.93 -41.63 11.09
N ILE A 497 -16.57 -41.66 9.82
CA ILE A 497 -17.53 -41.54 8.71
C ILE A 497 -18.50 -42.73 8.74
N ALA A 498 -17.96 -43.94 8.87
CA ALA A 498 -18.79 -45.15 8.91
C ALA A 498 -19.66 -45.24 10.17
N ALA A 499 -19.14 -44.87 11.34
CA ALA A 499 -19.89 -44.87 12.59
C ALA A 499 -21.08 -43.90 12.53
N LYS A 500 -20.82 -42.67 12.07
CA LYS A 500 -21.84 -41.64 11.94
C LYS A 500 -22.93 -42.02 10.93
N GLU A 501 -22.54 -42.55 9.77
CA GLU A 501 -23.49 -43.00 8.76
C GLU A 501 -24.37 -44.15 9.28
N LEU A 502 -23.75 -45.16 9.92
CA LEU A 502 -24.46 -46.29 10.49
C LEU A 502 -25.49 -45.84 11.54
N VAL A 503 -25.10 -44.97 12.47
CA VAL A 503 -25.98 -44.43 13.51
C VAL A 503 -27.13 -43.64 12.89
N SER A 504 -26.86 -42.78 11.90
CA SER A 504 -27.91 -41.99 11.23
C SER A 504 -28.94 -42.88 10.54
N ARG A 505 -28.51 -43.95 9.86
CA ARG A 505 -29.41 -44.89 9.19
C ARG A 505 -30.25 -45.70 10.17
N ILE A 506 -29.66 -46.17 11.27
CA ILE A 506 -30.40 -46.89 12.33
C ILE A 506 -31.48 -45.99 12.94
N GLN A 507 -31.16 -44.71 13.22
CA GLN A 507 -32.12 -43.76 13.78
C GLN A 507 -33.26 -43.40 12.82
N ASN A 508 -33.00 -43.39 11.50
CA ASN A 508 -34.01 -43.13 10.48
C ASN A 508 -34.99 -44.31 10.32
N GLU A 509 -34.49 -45.54 10.40
CA GLU A 509 -35.31 -46.76 10.34
C GLU A 509 -36.13 -46.97 11.63
N VAL A 510 -35.53 -46.77 12.80
CA VAL A 510 -36.17 -46.95 14.11
C VAL A 510 -36.06 -45.67 14.94
N LYS A 511 -37.10 -44.82 14.82
CA LYS A 511 -37.19 -43.58 15.59
C LYS A 511 -37.23 -43.86 17.10
N GLY A 512 -36.25 -43.33 17.84
CA GLY A 512 -36.19 -43.42 19.30
C GLY A 512 -35.45 -44.64 19.86
N MET A 513 -34.72 -45.39 19.03
CA MET A 513 -33.85 -46.49 19.49
C MET A 513 -32.69 -45.94 20.33
N GLU A 514 -32.47 -46.50 21.52
CA GLU A 514 -31.28 -46.18 22.31
C GLU A 514 -30.06 -46.89 21.70
N ILE A 515 -29.05 -46.08 21.36
CA ILE A 515 -27.79 -46.50 20.78
C ILE A 515 -26.69 -46.03 21.74
N GLY A 516 -25.72 -46.89 22.03
CA GLY A 516 -24.53 -46.56 22.79
C GLY A 516 -23.27 -46.95 22.02
N GLY A 517 -22.11 -46.55 22.51
CA GLY A 517 -20.84 -47.00 21.93
C GLY A 517 -19.66 -46.72 22.84
N VAL A 518 -18.56 -47.41 22.57
CA VAL A 518 -17.33 -47.29 23.35
C VAL A 518 -16.41 -46.27 22.70
N ILE A 519 -15.99 -45.26 23.46
CA ILE A 519 -15.05 -44.23 23.00
C ILE A 519 -13.64 -44.83 22.93
N PRO A 520 -12.96 -44.78 21.77
CA PRO A 520 -11.64 -45.39 21.61
C PRO A 520 -10.51 -44.44 22.09
N PHE A 521 -10.35 -44.31 23.41
CA PHE A 521 -9.28 -43.49 24.01
C PHE A 521 -7.87 -43.94 23.64
N GLU A 522 -7.65 -45.25 23.47
CA GLU A 522 -6.33 -45.78 23.09
C GLU A 522 -5.86 -45.25 21.73
N TYR A 523 -6.76 -45.11 20.75
CA TYR A 523 -6.42 -44.64 19.41
C TYR A 523 -6.14 -43.13 19.40
N MET A 524 -6.83 -42.37 20.27
CA MET A 524 -6.53 -40.95 20.49
C MET A 524 -5.15 -40.77 21.13
N ARG A 525 -4.75 -41.66 22.05
CA ARG A 525 -3.43 -41.62 22.68
C ARG A 525 -2.32 -41.92 21.68
N GLU A 526 -2.46 -42.98 20.89
CA GLU A 526 -1.47 -43.36 19.86
C GLU A 526 -1.25 -42.21 18.85
N THR A 527 -2.35 -41.68 18.29
CA THR A 527 -2.27 -40.55 17.33
C THR A 527 -1.73 -39.26 17.95
N LEU A 528 -2.00 -39.01 19.23
CA LEU A 528 -1.46 -37.85 19.94
C LEU A 528 0.06 -37.98 20.15
N ASP A 529 0.52 -39.15 20.58
CA ASP A 529 1.95 -39.43 20.78
C ASP A 529 2.72 -39.29 19.45
N ASP A 530 2.16 -39.79 18.34
CA ASP A 530 2.72 -39.63 16.99
C ASP A 530 2.84 -38.15 16.58
N ILE A 531 1.81 -37.34 16.85
CA ILE A 531 1.83 -35.90 16.55
C ILE A 531 2.91 -35.20 17.38
N GLN A 532 3.03 -35.52 18.67
CA GLN A 532 4.05 -34.92 19.54
C GLN A 532 5.47 -35.26 19.07
N GLU A 533 5.71 -36.49 18.63
CA GLU A 533 7.00 -36.91 18.07
C GLU A 533 7.32 -36.14 16.77
N LEU A 534 6.34 -36.01 15.87
CA LEU A 534 6.50 -35.27 14.62
C LEU A 534 6.72 -33.77 14.87
N GLU A 535 6.00 -33.15 15.80
CA GLU A 535 6.17 -31.73 16.19
C GLU A 535 7.55 -31.49 16.85
N ALA A 536 8.02 -32.42 17.67
CA ALA A 536 9.36 -32.36 18.25
C ALA A 536 10.44 -32.40 17.16
N LYS A 537 10.28 -33.28 16.17
CA LYS A 537 11.17 -33.34 14.99
C LYS A 537 11.09 -32.06 14.15
N GLN A 538 9.89 -31.52 13.93
CA GLN A 538 9.69 -30.28 13.17
C GLN A 538 10.39 -29.10 13.83
N LYS A 539 10.34 -29.04 15.16
CA LYS A 539 11.05 -28.01 15.92
C LYS A 539 12.56 -28.12 15.79
N GLU A 540 13.11 -29.33 15.69
CA GLU A 540 14.54 -29.53 15.46
C GLU A 540 14.94 -29.15 14.03
N ASP A 541 14.17 -29.59 13.02
CA ASP A 541 14.38 -29.21 11.61
C ASP A 541 14.29 -27.68 11.43
N SER A 542 13.36 -27.01 12.13
CA SER A 542 13.27 -25.55 12.14
C SER A 542 14.54 -24.87 12.64
N LYS A 543 15.21 -25.41 13.67
CA LYS A 543 16.48 -24.85 14.15
C LYS A 543 17.59 -25.04 13.13
N VAL A 544 17.62 -26.19 12.46
CA VAL A 544 18.58 -26.46 11.38
C VAL A 544 18.39 -25.44 10.25
N ILE A 545 17.15 -25.21 9.82
CA ILE A 545 16.82 -24.20 8.81
C ILE A 545 17.25 -22.80 9.25
N ASP A 546 16.99 -22.40 10.50
CA ASP A 546 17.44 -21.10 11.04
C ASP A 546 18.96 -20.94 11.00
N CYS A 547 19.72 -21.98 11.36
CA CYS A 547 21.18 -21.98 11.25
C CYS A 547 21.63 -21.83 9.80
N ARG A 548 21.06 -22.61 8.87
CA ARG A 548 21.41 -22.53 7.44
C ARG A 548 21.04 -21.19 6.81
N MET A 549 19.91 -20.61 7.18
CA MET A 549 19.54 -19.27 6.72
C MET A 549 20.56 -18.22 7.18
N LYS A 550 21.03 -18.28 8.43
CA LYS A 550 22.08 -17.37 8.92
C LYS A 550 23.39 -17.54 8.16
N GLU A 551 23.79 -18.77 7.86
CA GLU A 551 24.98 -19.07 7.05
C GLU A 551 24.87 -18.46 5.65
N VAL A 552 23.76 -18.70 4.94
CA VAL A 552 23.51 -18.14 3.60
C VAL A 552 23.53 -16.61 3.64
N ARG A 553 22.85 -15.98 4.62
CA ARG A 553 22.87 -14.52 4.79
C ARG A 553 24.26 -13.96 5.05
N ALA A 554 25.09 -14.66 5.82
CA ALA A 554 26.47 -14.25 6.07
C ALA A 554 27.30 -14.30 4.78
N ILE A 555 27.13 -15.36 3.97
CA ILE A 555 27.81 -15.49 2.67
C ILE A 555 27.36 -14.38 1.70
N GLU A 556 26.06 -14.10 1.60
CA GLU A 556 25.53 -13.00 0.78
C GLU A 556 26.14 -11.65 1.18
N SER A 557 26.23 -11.38 2.48
CA SER A 557 26.82 -10.14 3.02
C SER A 557 28.31 -10.01 2.67
N LEU A 558 29.06 -11.10 2.80
CA LEU A 558 30.49 -11.16 2.43
C LEU A 558 30.70 -10.96 0.93
N SER A 559 29.89 -11.58 0.09
CA SER A 559 29.92 -11.41 -1.37
C SER A 559 29.61 -9.96 -1.75
N LEU A 560 28.59 -9.35 -1.15
CA LEU A 560 28.20 -7.96 -1.42
C LEU A 560 29.29 -6.96 -0.98
N ASN A 561 29.97 -7.21 0.14
CA ASN A 561 31.09 -6.38 0.58
C ASN A 561 32.31 -6.53 -0.35
N SER A 562 32.58 -7.73 -0.84
CA SER A 562 33.66 -7.98 -1.80
C SER A 562 33.42 -7.25 -3.13
N CYS A 563 32.17 -7.25 -3.62
CA CYS A 563 31.76 -6.48 -4.80
C CYS A 563 31.89 -4.96 -4.58
N LYS A 564 31.51 -4.45 -3.40
CA LYS A 564 31.64 -3.01 -3.06
C LYS A 564 33.09 -2.53 -3.00
N THR A 565 33.98 -3.37 -2.49
CA THR A 565 35.40 -3.04 -2.28
C THR A 565 36.27 -3.33 -3.50
N GLY A 566 35.72 -3.97 -4.54
CA GLY A 566 36.44 -4.36 -5.76
C GLY A 566 37.43 -5.52 -5.56
N ASN A 567 37.38 -6.22 -4.41
CA ASN A 567 38.28 -7.34 -4.13
C ASN A 567 37.70 -8.65 -4.66
N MET A 568 38.00 -8.96 -5.92
CA MET A 568 37.40 -10.08 -6.67
C MET A 568 38.12 -11.44 -6.48
N GLY A 569 39.18 -11.51 -5.67
CA GLY A 569 40.04 -12.69 -5.58
C GLY A 569 39.36 -13.96 -5.03
N ASN A 570 38.33 -13.81 -4.18
CA ASN A 570 37.66 -14.92 -3.50
C ASN A 570 36.26 -15.22 -4.03
N LEU A 571 35.82 -14.57 -5.12
CA LEU A 571 34.43 -14.65 -5.57
C LEU A 571 34.02 -16.07 -5.98
N GLN A 572 34.88 -16.80 -6.69
CA GLN A 572 34.59 -18.18 -7.12
C GLN A 572 34.42 -19.16 -5.94
N ALA A 573 35.23 -19.01 -4.90
CA ALA A 573 35.13 -19.83 -3.70
C ALA A 573 33.86 -19.48 -2.89
N MET A 574 33.50 -18.20 -2.82
CA MET A 574 32.26 -17.75 -2.19
C MET A 574 31.01 -18.21 -2.96
N ASP A 575 31.07 -18.22 -4.29
CA ASP A 575 29.99 -18.68 -5.17
C ASP A 575 29.75 -20.18 -5.00
N ALA A 576 30.82 -20.99 -4.99
CA ALA A 576 30.73 -22.42 -4.71
C ALA A 576 30.19 -22.72 -3.29
N LEU A 577 30.59 -21.92 -2.30
CA LEU A 577 30.08 -22.03 -0.93
C LEU A 577 28.61 -21.65 -0.85
N PHE A 578 28.19 -20.59 -1.55
CA PHE A 578 26.80 -20.15 -1.63
C PHE A 578 25.94 -21.24 -2.26
N ASP A 579 26.32 -21.75 -3.43
CA ASP A 579 25.60 -22.81 -4.15
C ASP A 579 25.38 -24.05 -3.28
N LYS A 580 26.43 -24.49 -2.57
CA LYS A 580 26.33 -25.63 -1.67
C LYS A 580 25.38 -25.34 -0.50
N SER A 581 25.57 -24.22 0.19
CA SER A 581 24.78 -23.87 1.38
C SER A 581 23.31 -23.62 1.02
N TYR A 582 23.06 -23.06 -0.16
CA TYR A 582 21.73 -22.82 -0.69
C TYR A 582 21.00 -24.12 -1.04
N ARG A 583 21.68 -25.09 -1.68
CA ARG A 583 21.10 -26.43 -1.91
C ARG A 583 20.78 -27.15 -0.61
N GLU A 584 21.70 -27.13 0.36
CA GLU A 584 21.46 -27.73 1.68
C GLU A 584 20.26 -27.08 2.41
N LEU A 585 20.06 -25.76 2.25
CA LEU A 585 18.89 -25.05 2.77
C LEU A 585 17.59 -25.51 2.08
N LEU A 586 17.60 -25.64 0.75
CA LEU A 586 16.43 -26.11 0.00
C LEU A 586 16.04 -27.54 0.39
N ASP A 587 17.02 -28.46 0.52
CA ASP A 587 16.78 -29.84 0.94
C ASP A 587 16.17 -29.90 2.36
N ALA A 588 16.64 -29.04 3.27
CA ALA A 588 16.08 -28.92 4.61
C ALA A 588 14.64 -28.37 4.59
N MET A 589 14.36 -27.37 3.74
CA MET A 589 13.01 -26.82 3.57
C MET A 589 12.03 -27.84 2.98
N ASP A 590 12.46 -28.64 2.00
CA ASP A 590 11.64 -29.71 1.43
C ASP A 590 11.31 -30.79 2.46
N SER A 591 12.30 -31.19 3.26
CA SER A 591 12.12 -32.12 4.37
C SER A 591 11.11 -31.59 5.40
N TYR A 592 11.21 -30.30 5.74
CA TYR A 592 10.29 -29.62 6.65
C TYR A 592 8.87 -29.53 6.10
N ASN A 593 8.70 -29.28 4.79
CA ASN A 593 7.40 -29.25 4.14
C ASN A 593 6.72 -30.63 4.16
N ILE A 594 7.47 -31.70 3.88
CA ILE A 594 6.98 -33.08 3.95
C ILE A 594 6.51 -33.39 5.38
N LEU A 595 7.29 -33.01 6.39
CA LEU A 595 6.93 -33.22 7.79
C LEU A 595 5.67 -32.42 8.18
N THR A 596 5.55 -31.18 7.71
CA THR A 596 4.38 -30.32 7.94
C THR A 596 3.12 -30.96 7.36
N THR A 597 3.18 -31.48 6.12
CA THR A 597 2.05 -32.21 5.50
C THR A 597 1.69 -33.47 6.28
N LYS A 598 2.68 -34.20 6.81
CA LYS A 598 2.42 -35.38 7.68
C LYS A 598 1.70 -34.99 8.96
N ILE A 599 2.16 -33.93 9.64
CA ILE A 599 1.52 -33.41 10.85
C ILE A 599 0.07 -33.01 10.53
N GLU A 600 -0.17 -32.26 9.46
CA GLU A 600 -1.54 -31.87 9.05
C GLU A 600 -2.47 -33.08 8.82
N ASN A 601 -1.94 -34.16 8.25
CA ASN A 601 -2.70 -35.40 8.05
C ASN A 601 -3.03 -36.09 9.39
N GLU A 602 -2.07 -36.24 10.30
CA GLU A 602 -2.32 -36.82 11.63
C GLU A 602 -3.25 -35.94 12.46
N LYS A 603 -3.13 -34.61 12.35
CA LYS A 603 -4.07 -33.66 12.97
C LYS A 603 -5.50 -33.88 12.45
N ALA A 604 -5.68 -34.09 11.15
CA ALA A 604 -6.98 -34.41 10.58
C ALA A 604 -7.52 -35.76 11.12
N THR A 605 -6.67 -36.78 11.24
CA THR A 605 -7.02 -38.06 11.86
C THR A 605 -7.49 -37.89 13.30
N LEU A 606 -6.77 -37.12 14.13
CA LEU A 606 -7.17 -36.85 15.52
C LEU A 606 -8.48 -36.05 15.61
N ASN A 607 -8.73 -35.10 14.69
CA ASN A 607 -10.03 -34.43 14.61
C ASN A 607 -11.18 -35.38 14.33
N SER A 608 -10.97 -36.35 13.45
CA SER A 608 -11.97 -37.37 13.16
C SER A 608 -12.28 -38.21 14.41
N LEU A 609 -11.27 -38.52 15.22
CA LEU A 609 -11.43 -39.19 16.51
C LEU A 609 -12.16 -38.33 17.55
N PHE A 610 -11.86 -37.03 17.63
CA PHE A 610 -12.59 -36.11 18.51
C PHE A 610 -14.05 -36.00 18.11
N GLN A 611 -14.34 -35.96 16.81
CA GLN A 611 -15.72 -35.98 16.33
C GLN A 611 -16.41 -37.31 16.64
N LEU A 612 -15.71 -38.45 16.55
CA LEU A 612 -16.22 -39.77 16.95
C LEU A 612 -16.52 -39.83 18.44
N ALA A 613 -15.59 -39.38 19.28
CA ALA A 613 -15.81 -39.28 20.71
C ALA A 613 -17.02 -38.39 21.03
N ALA A 614 -17.19 -37.28 20.32
CA ALA A 614 -18.31 -36.37 20.51
C ALA A 614 -19.65 -36.93 20.03
N ASP A 615 -19.67 -37.68 18.93
CA ASP A 615 -20.87 -38.35 18.42
C ASP A 615 -21.27 -39.50 19.38
N LEU A 616 -20.32 -40.33 19.82
CA LEU A 616 -20.57 -41.40 20.79
C LEU A 616 -21.00 -40.87 22.16
N SER A 617 -20.39 -39.78 22.64
CA SER A 617 -20.79 -39.14 23.91
C SER A 617 -22.20 -38.59 23.85
N ARG A 618 -22.59 -38.01 22.71
CA ARG A 618 -23.96 -37.53 22.47
C ARG A 618 -24.97 -38.67 22.51
N LEU A 619 -24.61 -39.86 22.00
CA LEU A 619 -25.44 -41.06 22.11
C LEU A 619 -25.64 -41.48 23.56
N SER A 620 -24.62 -41.34 24.41
CA SER A 620 -24.74 -41.53 25.88
C SER A 620 -25.30 -40.33 26.65
N ARG A 621 -25.86 -39.32 25.97
CA ARG A 621 -26.43 -38.08 26.55
C ARG A 621 -25.42 -37.19 27.29
N VAL A 622 -24.14 -37.29 26.95
CA VAL A 622 -23.07 -36.41 27.44
C VAL A 622 -22.68 -35.44 26.31
N GLU A 623 -22.89 -34.14 26.51
CA GLU A 623 -22.43 -33.13 25.55
C GLU A 623 -20.94 -32.88 25.75
N THR A 624 -20.10 -33.04 24.74
CA THR A 624 -18.66 -32.76 24.87
C THR A 624 -18.28 -31.51 24.07
N ILE A 625 -17.24 -30.81 24.53
CA ILE A 625 -16.69 -29.63 23.85
C ILE A 625 -15.80 -30.05 22.67
N LEU A 626 -15.32 -31.29 22.68
CA LEU A 626 -14.53 -31.87 21.60
C LEU A 626 -15.38 -31.92 20.33
N SER A 627 -14.79 -31.48 19.22
CA SER A 627 -15.43 -31.48 17.91
C SER A 627 -14.37 -31.68 16.82
N GLY A 628 -14.79 -32.04 15.61
CA GLY A 628 -13.91 -32.11 14.45
C GLY A 628 -13.28 -30.77 14.04
N SER A 629 -13.67 -29.66 14.70
CA SER A 629 -13.06 -28.34 14.53
C SER A 629 -12.35 -27.82 15.78
N PHE A 630 -12.10 -28.68 16.76
CA PHE A 630 -11.54 -28.30 18.05
C PHE A 630 -10.13 -27.69 17.96
N TRP A 631 -9.43 -27.83 16.84
CA TRP A 631 -8.12 -27.19 16.63
C TRP A 631 -7.79 -26.91 15.16
N THR A 632 -8.78 -26.95 14.25
CA THR A 632 -8.55 -26.85 12.79
C THR A 632 -8.52 -25.44 12.19
N ASN A 633 -8.73 -24.38 12.98
CA ASN A 633 -8.75 -23.00 12.47
C ASN A 633 -8.13 -22.01 13.47
N THR A 634 -7.12 -22.46 14.22
CA THR A 634 -6.52 -21.66 15.30
C THR A 634 -5.01 -21.73 15.26
N GLN A 635 -4.36 -20.61 15.61
CA GLN A 635 -2.91 -20.54 15.86
C GLN A 635 -2.52 -21.08 17.25
N GLN A 636 -3.51 -21.41 18.09
CA GLN A 636 -3.31 -21.94 19.43
C GLN A 636 -2.90 -23.42 19.38
N SER A 637 -2.01 -23.83 20.28
CA SER A 637 -1.63 -25.24 20.40
C SER A 637 -2.80 -26.08 20.94
N LEU A 638 -2.78 -27.39 20.67
CA LEU A 638 -3.78 -28.32 21.21
C LEU A 638 -3.85 -28.23 22.74
N ARG A 639 -2.67 -28.14 23.36
CA ARG A 639 -2.53 -28.06 24.82
C ARG A 639 -3.20 -26.83 25.39
N ASP A 640 -3.02 -25.65 24.79
CA ASP A 640 -3.63 -24.41 25.28
C ASP A 640 -5.16 -24.51 25.23
N ARG A 641 -5.69 -25.12 24.16
CA ARG A 641 -7.14 -25.32 24.02
C ARG A 641 -7.68 -26.35 25.00
N LEU A 642 -6.95 -27.44 25.25
CA LEU A 642 -7.32 -28.44 26.25
C LEU A 642 -7.27 -27.86 27.68
N GLN A 643 -6.24 -27.06 27.99
CA GLN A 643 -6.13 -26.35 29.28
C GLN A 643 -7.29 -25.40 29.51
N TRP A 644 -7.66 -24.61 28.48
CA TRP A 644 -8.83 -23.74 28.53
C TRP A 644 -10.13 -24.53 28.71
N ALA A 645 -10.31 -25.61 27.95
CA ALA A 645 -11.52 -26.43 28.00
C ALA A 645 -11.70 -27.12 29.36
N VAL A 646 -10.62 -27.61 29.97
CA VAL A 646 -10.64 -28.30 31.27
C VAL A 646 -10.54 -27.33 32.46
N ARG A 647 -10.19 -26.06 32.22
CA ARG A 647 -9.89 -25.05 33.25
C ARG A 647 -8.85 -25.54 34.26
N THR A 648 -7.78 -26.18 33.78
CA THR A 648 -6.71 -26.71 34.63
C THR A 648 -5.37 -26.69 33.91
N ASP A 649 -4.35 -26.12 34.55
CA ASP A 649 -2.99 -26.01 33.97
C ASP A 649 -2.16 -27.28 34.11
N ARG A 650 -2.58 -28.20 34.99
CA ARG A 650 -1.87 -29.43 35.37
C ARG A 650 -2.52 -30.67 34.74
N GLY A 651 -1.71 -31.49 34.08
CA GLY A 651 -2.13 -32.77 33.51
C GLY A 651 -1.45 -33.04 32.17
N LYS A 652 -1.37 -34.32 31.78
CA LYS A 652 -1.03 -34.70 30.40
C LYS A 652 -2.25 -34.44 29.51
N GLU A 653 -2.02 -34.12 28.24
CA GLU A 653 -3.07 -33.81 27.25
C GLU A 653 -4.14 -34.92 27.17
N MET A 654 -3.74 -36.19 27.23
CA MET A 654 -4.68 -37.31 27.24
C MET A 654 -5.61 -37.33 28.47
N ALA A 655 -5.09 -37.01 29.66
CA ALA A 655 -5.92 -36.95 30.87
C ALA A 655 -6.93 -35.80 30.81
N MET A 656 -6.59 -34.72 30.10
CA MET A 656 -7.53 -33.62 29.83
C MET A 656 -8.64 -34.06 28.86
N ILE A 657 -8.30 -34.81 27.81
CA ILE A 657 -9.27 -35.37 26.85
C ILE A 657 -10.24 -36.34 27.55
N GLU A 658 -9.72 -37.28 28.36
CA GLU A 658 -10.53 -38.22 29.13
C GLU A 658 -11.53 -37.48 30.04
N LYS A 659 -11.05 -36.47 30.77
CA LYS A 659 -11.89 -35.65 31.67
C LYS A 659 -12.99 -34.87 30.93
N LEU A 660 -12.73 -34.39 29.72
CA LEU A 660 -13.74 -33.69 28.89
C LEU A 660 -14.84 -34.64 28.39
N CYS A 661 -14.53 -35.91 28.21
CA CYS A 661 -15.51 -36.93 27.86
C CYS A 661 -16.28 -37.46 29.08
N GLU A 662 -15.69 -37.41 30.29
CA GLU A 662 -16.31 -37.87 31.54
C GLU A 662 -17.24 -36.84 32.19
N HIS A 663 -16.95 -35.53 32.08
CA HIS A 663 -17.70 -34.47 32.75
C HIS A 663 -18.03 -33.32 31.81
N SER A 664 -19.33 -33.10 31.58
CA SER A 664 -19.81 -31.85 30.99
C SER A 664 -20.96 -31.28 31.83
N PRO A 665 -20.68 -30.27 32.68
CA PRO A 665 -21.70 -29.36 33.16
C PRO A 665 -21.98 -28.29 32.11
N LYS A 666 -23.29 -28.04 31.94
CA LYS A 666 -23.92 -27.07 31.05
C LYS A 666 -23.55 -25.61 31.35
N GLU A 667 -23.68 -24.82 30.29
CA GLU A 667 -23.85 -23.36 30.18
C GLU A 667 -22.66 -22.43 30.46
N LEU A 668 -22.28 -21.73 29.38
CA LEU A 668 -21.38 -20.58 29.36
C LEU A 668 -22.10 -19.35 29.94
N PRO A 669 -21.55 -18.61 30.93
CA PRO A 669 -21.89 -17.22 31.08
C PRO A 669 -21.26 -16.43 29.94
N LYS A 670 -22.06 -15.58 29.29
CA LYS A 670 -21.57 -14.54 28.37
C LYS A 670 -20.52 -13.72 29.12
N ILE A 671 -19.40 -13.43 28.47
CA ILE A 671 -18.41 -12.47 28.94
C ILE A 671 -19.16 -11.16 29.20
N LYS A 672 -19.22 -10.73 30.46
CA LYS A 672 -19.59 -9.35 30.79
C LYS A 672 -18.38 -8.51 30.41
N GLU A 673 -18.58 -7.54 29.53
CA GLU A 673 -17.66 -6.42 29.40
C GLU A 673 -17.62 -5.73 30.76
N GLU A 674 -16.44 -5.69 31.39
CA GLU A 674 -16.23 -4.92 32.60
C GLU A 674 -16.29 -3.45 32.20
N GLU A 675 -17.35 -2.75 32.63
CA GLU A 675 -17.39 -1.29 32.65
C GLU A 675 -16.29 -0.82 33.61
N GLU A 676 -15.40 0.03 33.12
CA GLU A 676 -14.38 0.71 33.93
C GLU A 676 -15.09 1.52 35.04
N GLU A 677 -14.96 1.07 36.28
CA GLU A 677 -15.40 1.84 37.44
C GLU A 677 -14.51 3.07 37.61
N GLU A 678 -15.17 4.24 37.61
CA GLU A 678 -14.64 5.53 38.02
C GLU A 678 -14.06 5.44 39.44
N ASN A 679 -12.74 5.59 39.57
CA ASN A 679 -12.13 5.90 40.86
C ASN A 679 -12.39 7.36 41.22
N VAL A 680 -13.34 7.57 42.12
CA VAL A 680 -13.40 8.74 43.00
C VAL A 680 -12.53 8.42 44.22
N GLU A 681 -11.39 9.10 44.32
CA GLU A 681 -10.88 9.77 45.54
C GLU A 681 -9.79 10.78 45.20
#